data_AF-T0NE92-F1
#
_entry.id   AF-T0NE92-F1
#
_cell.length_a   1.000
_cell.length_b   1.000
_cell.length_c   1.000
_cell.angle_alpha   90.00
_cell.angle_beta   90.00
_cell.angle_gamma   90.00
#
_symmetry.space_group_name_H-M   'P 1'
#
loop_
_entity.id
_entity.type
_entity.pdbx_description
1 polymer ?
#
loop_
_entity_poly.entity_id
_entity_poly.type
_entity_poly.pdbx_seq_one_letter_code
_entity_poly.pdbx_strand_id
1 'polypeptide(L)'
;MLLKRKKAETKDASNYSITEKGIACTLENNIDTNKLLQNQKYQGIMSQKIMVQVEEALQVTEILLNSVKEANKQIEKQDNHITRTVDTSNTVAAFSQEINAGVIETIKVIDETLEQAEKGQESLKNVEVSMDNIKSIVENMKLTMIDLVEKSNKIKGIVDTIKGISKTTHLLSLNANIEAARAGESGKGFAVVAGEVKKLAENSSKSADEIDKIIAEISKVTEATSNIIIQSVEKVVEGSYVTKEASQVIDDMMEQIQATRQTSHRIGEAVVEQANKNQNMILVIEDMVKAIEAVKTLNENISVDAYRQKVSLNMLGTTINNLNIIANEDTTKMEVQEKSFTIDTQEPKTFDPTMIIESQQSSIIQPLNLGLVMTGPAIDPIGAIAQTWHLEEDNVTWNFTLRKGMKFHNGRVITSKDVKYSFERLLSKKLDSPNRWFLAMIRGAEEFYNGRSKDVSGINVCGDYSIKIVLDYPYSAFINNLAHLSCSILPKEEEHRITDNPIGAGAFKFSHFHRESNQIIYTKFREYSLGQALIDKLILNINIENSTERFISGAIDYIEVNGRNKSKLLEARYKIHTTECIGSRFLLFNFFRKNPLIHNINVRKAINHIIDKQRIQDEVFGGMEPVAKGIFPTSILKNPNSKGYNKDVRKARELMKLSGINNGKISFGVSKNDSKDTSHYRLANILKENLKELGITLEIVEIEPRKYYDFHSIQDTDMILYGWLGDSGTADNFIEPLIDVNNTSNLSKYNNPRLLELLNAAKATRNPYTYNEILYNLDNIICEDAPYVFLSHISSVYAVAKDVKGLVVHPLNSIKYENVWR
;
A
#
# COMPACT_ATOMS: atom_id res chain seq x y z
N MET A 1 -105.48 -50.04 -31.77
CA MET A 1 -105.80 -48.67 -32.24
C MET A 1 -104.59 -47.80 -31.92
N LEU A 2 -103.78 -47.28 -32.84
CA LEU A 2 -103.75 -47.37 -34.31
C LEU A 2 -102.26 -47.40 -34.75
N LEU A 3 -101.95 -48.44 -35.54
CA LEU A 3 -100.89 -48.70 -36.55
C LEU A 3 -99.47 -48.09 -36.43
N LYS A 4 -98.36 -48.86 -36.43
CA LYS A 4 -97.75 -49.84 -37.39
C LYS A 4 -96.97 -49.24 -38.59
N ARG A 5 -95.68 -49.67 -38.67
CA ARG A 5 -94.82 -50.00 -39.87
C ARG A 5 -94.29 -48.83 -40.71
N LYS A 6 -93.07 -48.80 -41.29
CA LYS A 6 -92.05 -49.79 -41.77
C LYS A 6 -90.64 -49.21 -41.46
N LYS A 7 -89.54 -49.90 -41.10
CA LYS A 7 -88.81 -51.10 -41.61
C LYS A 7 -88.09 -50.95 -42.97
N ALA A 8 -86.76 -50.77 -42.91
CA ALA A 8 -85.69 -51.32 -43.78
C ALA A 8 -84.35 -51.05 -43.02
N GLU A 9 -83.63 -52.03 -42.42
CA GLU A 9 -82.64 -52.95 -43.04
C GLU A 9 -81.68 -52.18 -43.97
N THR A 10 -80.33 -52.12 -43.83
CA THR A 10 -79.32 -53.04 -43.25
C THR A 10 -77.91 -52.40 -43.41
N LYS A 11 -76.91 -52.83 -42.60
CA LYS A 11 -75.43 -52.69 -42.74
C LYS A 11 -74.85 -51.29 -42.44
N ASP A 12 -73.81 -51.07 -41.63
CA ASP A 12 -72.74 -51.92 -41.11
C ASP A 12 -72.40 -51.56 -39.66
N ALA A 13 -72.08 -52.60 -38.88
CA ALA A 13 -71.32 -52.48 -37.66
C ALA A 13 -69.83 -52.50 -38.01
N SER A 14 -69.03 -51.58 -37.45
CA SER A 14 -67.74 -51.90 -36.84
C SER A 14 -67.02 -50.65 -36.32
N ASN A 15 -66.34 -50.84 -35.20
CA ASN A 15 -65.25 -50.02 -34.65
C ASN A 15 -65.63 -48.75 -33.90
N TYR A 16 -66.08 -48.91 -32.65
CA TYR A 16 -65.52 -48.15 -31.53
C TYR A 16 -65.59 -49.00 -30.25
N SER A 17 -64.75 -50.03 -30.16
CA SER A 17 -64.31 -50.51 -28.85
C SER A 17 -63.19 -49.58 -28.37
N ILE A 18 -63.54 -48.51 -27.67
CA ILE A 18 -62.54 -47.80 -26.86
C ILE A 18 -62.22 -48.74 -25.70
N THR A 19 -61.18 -49.53 -25.86
CA THR A 19 -60.67 -50.42 -24.81
C THR A 19 -60.32 -49.59 -23.58
N GLU A 20 -60.76 -50.00 -22.38
CA GLU A 20 -60.39 -49.40 -21.10
C GLU A 20 -58.87 -49.20 -20.93
N LYS A 21 -58.05 -50.02 -21.61
CA LYS A 21 -56.59 -49.84 -21.70
C LYS A 21 -56.14 -48.54 -22.39
N GLY A 22 -56.89 -48.04 -23.37
CA GLY A 22 -56.59 -46.79 -24.08
C GLY A 22 -56.92 -45.55 -23.27
N ILE A 23 -58.00 -45.60 -22.46
CA ILE A 23 -58.38 -44.55 -21.51
C ILE A 23 -57.45 -44.58 -20.28
N ALA A 24 -57.07 -45.76 -19.79
CA ALA A 24 -56.09 -45.90 -18.71
C ALA A 24 -54.70 -45.37 -19.11
N CYS A 25 -54.21 -45.67 -20.31
CA CYS A 25 -52.91 -45.18 -20.79
C CYS A 25 -52.90 -43.66 -21.05
N THR A 26 -54.01 -43.06 -21.50
CA THR A 26 -54.13 -41.60 -21.64
C THR A 26 -54.35 -40.89 -20.30
N LEU A 27 -55.04 -41.51 -19.34
CA LEU A 27 -55.15 -41.01 -17.97
C LEU A 27 -53.81 -41.12 -17.22
N GLU A 28 -53.07 -42.22 -17.34
CA GLU A 28 -51.72 -42.38 -16.75
C GLU A 28 -50.74 -41.36 -17.34
N ASN A 29 -50.70 -41.19 -18.67
CA ASN A 29 -49.88 -40.17 -19.31
C ASN A 29 -50.29 -38.75 -18.89
N ASN A 30 -51.58 -38.45 -18.72
CA ASN A 30 -52.04 -37.16 -18.21
C ASN A 30 -51.75 -36.95 -16.72
N ILE A 31 -51.79 -38.00 -15.89
CA ILE A 31 -51.43 -37.96 -14.48
C ILE A 31 -49.92 -37.71 -14.33
N ASP A 32 -49.10 -38.36 -15.14
CA ASP A 32 -47.64 -38.15 -15.12
C ASP A 32 -47.23 -36.81 -15.70
N THR A 33 -47.94 -36.29 -16.71
CA THR A 33 -47.73 -34.93 -17.22
C THR A 33 -48.11 -33.87 -16.18
N ASN A 34 -49.23 -34.05 -15.47
CA ASN A 34 -49.63 -33.15 -14.39
C ASN A 34 -48.66 -33.19 -13.20
N LYS A 35 -48.16 -34.37 -12.81
CA LYS A 35 -47.11 -34.52 -11.79
C LYS A 35 -45.81 -33.85 -12.22
N LEU A 36 -45.43 -33.96 -13.50
CA LEU A 36 -44.25 -33.30 -14.06
C LEU A 36 -44.40 -31.77 -13.99
N LEU A 37 -45.50 -31.21 -14.47
CA LEU A 37 -45.80 -29.78 -14.37
C LEU A 37 -45.82 -29.29 -12.91
N GLN A 38 -46.38 -30.08 -12.00
CA GLN A 38 -46.41 -29.75 -10.58
C GLN A 38 -44.99 -29.76 -9.97
N ASN A 39 -44.16 -30.74 -10.32
CA ASN A 39 -42.75 -30.80 -9.90
C ASN A 39 -41.94 -29.64 -10.49
N GLN A 40 -42.14 -29.27 -11.75
CA GLN A 40 -41.52 -28.10 -12.36
C GLN A 40 -41.93 -26.80 -11.64
N LYS A 41 -43.21 -26.65 -11.29
CA LYS A 41 -43.68 -25.52 -10.50
C LYS A 41 -43.01 -25.48 -9.12
N TYR A 42 -42.85 -26.62 -8.44
CA TYR A 42 -42.12 -26.69 -7.17
C TYR A 42 -40.64 -26.35 -7.34
N GLN A 43 -40.00 -26.81 -8.41
CA GLN A 43 -38.63 -26.44 -8.75
C GLN A 43 -38.50 -24.92 -8.98
N GLY A 44 -39.39 -24.30 -9.75
CA GLY A 44 -39.40 -22.85 -9.97
C GLY A 44 -39.56 -22.06 -8.67
N ILE A 45 -40.48 -22.47 -7.78
CA ILE A 45 -40.65 -21.84 -6.47
C ILE A 45 -39.39 -22.00 -5.61
N MET A 46 -38.77 -23.18 -5.61
CA MET A 46 -37.55 -23.43 -4.84
C MET A 46 -36.37 -22.63 -5.39
N SER A 47 -36.21 -22.58 -6.70
CA SER A 47 -35.19 -21.76 -7.38
C SER A 47 -35.36 -20.28 -7.05
N GLN A 48 -36.58 -19.74 -7.06
CA GLN A 48 -36.83 -18.36 -6.61
C GLN A 48 -36.42 -18.13 -5.14
N LYS A 49 -36.72 -19.08 -4.24
CA LYS A 49 -36.30 -18.97 -2.83
C LYS A 49 -34.78 -18.93 -2.68
N ILE A 50 -34.06 -19.78 -3.42
CA ILE A 50 -32.59 -19.77 -3.39
C ILE A 50 -32.06 -18.47 -4.03
N MET A 51 -32.69 -17.96 -5.08
CA MET A 51 -32.30 -16.69 -5.71
C MET A 51 -32.31 -15.53 -4.72
N VAL A 52 -33.36 -15.41 -3.92
CA VAL A 52 -33.45 -14.39 -2.85
C VAL A 52 -32.30 -14.55 -1.85
N GLN A 53 -32.01 -15.78 -1.41
CA GLN A 53 -30.89 -16.04 -0.49
C GLN A 53 -29.52 -15.69 -1.09
N VAL A 54 -29.35 -15.87 -2.40
CA VAL A 54 -28.12 -15.51 -3.12
C VAL A 54 -27.96 -14.00 -3.19
N GLU A 55 -29.04 -13.27 -3.50
CA GLU A 55 -29.04 -11.81 -3.52
C GLU A 55 -28.71 -11.24 -2.13
N GLU A 56 -29.30 -11.79 -1.07
CA GLU A 56 -28.98 -11.44 0.31
C GLU A 56 -27.49 -11.72 0.65
N ALA A 57 -26.98 -12.89 0.26
CA ALA A 57 -25.58 -13.26 0.49
C ALA A 57 -24.61 -12.36 -0.29
N LEU A 58 -24.96 -11.95 -1.51
CA LEU A 58 -24.19 -10.98 -2.30
C LEU A 58 -24.14 -9.61 -1.61
N GLN A 59 -25.27 -9.15 -1.06
CA GLN A 59 -25.34 -7.90 -0.32
C GLN A 59 -24.47 -7.93 0.95
N VAL A 60 -24.53 -9.02 1.72
CA VAL A 60 -23.66 -9.21 2.90
C VAL A 60 -22.18 -9.23 2.50
N THR A 61 -21.84 -9.88 1.38
CA THR A 61 -20.47 -9.91 0.86
C THR A 61 -19.98 -8.52 0.45
N GLU A 62 -20.87 -7.68 -0.11
CA GLU A 62 -20.54 -6.29 -0.46
C GLU A 62 -20.33 -5.41 0.79
N ILE A 63 -21.14 -5.60 1.83
CA ILE A 63 -20.92 -4.95 3.13
C ILE A 63 -19.56 -5.35 3.71
N LEU A 64 -19.21 -6.65 3.68
CA LEU A 64 -17.92 -7.15 4.15
C LEU A 64 -16.74 -6.50 3.40
N LEU A 65 -16.82 -6.41 2.07
CA LEU A 65 -15.80 -5.73 1.26
C LEU A 65 -15.65 -4.24 1.66
N ASN A 66 -16.76 -3.54 1.92
CA ASN A 66 -16.71 -2.16 2.40
C ASN A 66 -16.10 -2.04 3.81
N SER A 67 -16.40 -2.97 4.73
CA SER A 67 -15.78 -3.03 6.06
C SER A 67 -14.28 -3.25 5.98
N VAL A 68 -13.82 -4.12 5.09
CA VAL A 68 -12.40 -4.37 4.82
C VAL A 68 -11.69 -3.12 4.31
N LYS A 69 -12.35 -2.33 3.44
CA LYS A 69 -11.82 -1.04 2.97
C LYS A 69 -11.65 -0.03 4.11
N GLU A 70 -12.64 0.08 4.99
CA GLU A 70 -12.51 0.96 6.17
C GLU A 70 -11.43 0.45 7.13
N ALA A 71 -11.30 -0.86 7.33
CA ALA A 71 -10.23 -1.44 8.13
C ALA A 71 -8.83 -1.07 7.58
N ASN A 72 -8.62 -1.13 6.25
CA ASN A 72 -7.36 -0.68 5.63
C ASN A 72 -7.04 0.78 5.95
N LYS A 73 -8.04 1.66 5.93
CA LYS A 73 -7.87 3.08 6.29
C LYS A 73 -7.50 3.27 7.76
N GLN A 74 -8.04 2.44 8.66
CA GLN A 74 -7.67 2.48 10.07
C GLN A 74 -6.27 1.95 10.33
N ILE A 75 -5.85 0.90 9.61
CA ILE A 75 -4.47 0.38 9.64
C ILE A 75 -3.48 1.48 9.26
N GLU A 76 -3.72 2.20 8.16
CA GLU A 76 -2.85 3.31 7.72
C GLU A 76 -2.76 4.44 8.77
N LYS A 77 -3.88 4.80 9.39
CA LYS A 77 -3.87 5.78 10.50
C LYS A 77 -3.05 5.29 11.68
N GLN A 78 -3.19 4.01 12.02
CA GLN A 78 -2.50 3.43 13.17
C GLN A 78 -0.99 3.33 12.94
N ASP A 79 -0.57 3.03 11.71
CA ASP A 79 0.85 3.04 11.29
C ASP A 79 1.48 4.44 11.43
N ASN A 80 0.74 5.48 11.02
CA ASN A 80 1.15 6.88 11.22
C ASN A 80 1.26 7.25 12.71
N HIS A 81 0.33 6.77 13.54
CA HIS A 81 0.38 6.98 14.99
C HIS A 81 1.59 6.28 15.63
N ILE A 82 1.91 5.05 15.21
CA ILE A 82 3.11 4.35 15.67
C ILE A 82 4.36 5.14 15.31
N THR A 83 4.50 5.56 14.05
CA THR A 83 5.66 6.32 13.57
C THR A 83 5.87 7.58 14.43
N ARG A 84 4.81 8.34 14.68
CA ARG A 84 4.87 9.54 15.53
C ARG A 84 5.21 9.23 16.99
N THR A 85 4.80 8.06 17.49
CA THR A 85 5.11 7.60 18.85
C THR A 85 6.58 7.19 18.99
N VAL A 86 7.16 6.58 17.94
CA VAL A 86 8.61 6.31 17.85
C VAL A 86 9.40 7.62 17.92
N ASP A 87 9.05 8.60 17.10
CA ASP A 87 9.73 9.91 17.08
C ASP A 87 9.67 10.60 18.45
N THR A 88 8.50 10.53 19.10
CA THR A 88 8.31 11.08 20.45
C THR A 88 9.17 10.36 21.47
N SER A 89 9.25 9.02 21.41
CA SER A 89 10.06 8.22 22.33
C SER A 89 11.56 8.51 22.18
N ASN A 90 12.03 8.68 20.93
CA ASN A 90 13.41 9.10 20.65
C ASN A 90 13.72 10.48 21.24
N THR A 91 12.77 11.41 21.13
CA THR A 91 12.90 12.76 21.70
C THR A 91 12.96 12.71 23.24
N VAL A 92 12.12 11.90 23.89
CA VAL A 92 12.13 11.71 25.35
C VAL A 92 13.46 11.10 25.82
N ALA A 93 14.02 10.15 25.06
CA ALA A 93 15.32 9.56 25.38
C ALA A 93 16.44 10.60 25.34
N ALA A 94 16.50 11.40 24.28
CA ALA A 94 17.49 12.48 24.14
C ALA A 94 17.37 13.51 25.28
N PHE A 95 16.14 13.93 25.60
CA PHE A 95 15.89 14.89 26.68
C PHE A 95 16.25 14.31 28.06
N SER A 96 16.01 13.02 28.29
CA SER A 96 16.40 12.36 29.54
C SER A 96 17.92 12.33 29.70
N GLN A 97 18.69 12.10 28.62
CA GLN A 97 20.15 12.18 28.65
C GLN A 97 20.65 13.59 28.94
N GLU A 98 20.04 14.60 28.31
CA GLU A 98 20.37 16.01 28.52
C GLU A 98 20.11 16.45 29.96
N ILE A 99 18.93 16.13 30.53
CA ILE A 99 18.64 16.44 31.94
C ILE A 99 19.63 15.72 32.85
N ASN A 100 19.93 14.45 32.60
CA ASN A 100 20.85 13.69 33.44
C ASN A 100 22.26 14.32 33.45
N ALA A 101 22.74 14.78 32.29
CA ALA A 101 23.99 15.54 32.20
C ALA A 101 23.91 16.86 33.00
N GLY A 102 22.79 17.59 32.90
CA GLY A 102 22.55 18.80 33.67
C GLY A 102 22.50 18.57 35.19
N VAL A 103 21.94 17.45 35.65
CA VAL A 103 21.92 17.06 37.07
C VAL A 103 23.34 16.81 37.57
N ILE A 104 24.15 16.06 36.80
CA ILE A 104 25.55 15.79 37.16
C ILE A 104 26.34 17.10 37.28
N GLU A 105 26.20 18.01 36.33
CA GLU A 105 26.88 19.31 36.38
C GLU A 105 26.39 20.16 37.56
N THR A 106 25.08 20.15 37.86
CA THR A 106 24.52 20.87 39.01
C THR A 106 25.07 20.33 40.33
N ILE A 107 25.19 19.00 40.49
CA ILE A 107 25.78 18.38 41.68
C ILE A 107 27.24 18.81 41.85
N LYS A 108 28.00 18.87 40.75
CA LYS A 108 29.38 19.34 40.77
C LYS A 108 29.49 20.79 41.25
N VAL A 109 28.65 21.69 40.73
CA VAL A 109 28.60 23.09 41.18
C VAL A 109 28.21 23.21 42.65
N ILE A 110 27.28 22.36 43.11
CA ILE A 110 26.87 22.29 44.52
C ILE A 110 28.05 21.90 45.42
N ASP A 111 28.81 20.87 45.05
CA ASP A 111 29.97 20.43 45.83
C ASP A 111 31.05 21.52 45.90
N GLU A 112 31.34 22.20 44.78
CA GLU A 112 32.26 23.34 44.74
C GLU A 112 31.78 24.52 45.60
N THR A 113 30.48 24.82 45.58
CA THR A 113 29.89 25.91 46.38
C THR A 113 29.93 25.59 47.87
N LEU A 114 29.68 24.33 48.25
CA LEU A 114 29.72 23.88 49.64
C LEU A 114 31.15 23.98 50.20
N GLU A 115 32.16 23.58 49.42
CA GLU A 115 33.57 23.74 49.79
C GLU A 115 33.94 25.22 50.04
N GLN A 116 33.44 26.14 49.20
CA GLN A 116 33.68 27.58 49.39
C GLN A 116 32.97 28.13 50.62
N ALA A 117 31.73 27.69 50.89
CA ALA A 117 31.00 28.09 52.08
C ALA A 117 31.71 27.61 53.36
N GLU A 118 32.20 26.37 53.39
CA GLU A 118 32.99 25.82 54.51
C GLU A 118 34.27 26.62 54.76
N LYS A 119 35.02 26.97 53.70
CA LYS A 119 36.20 27.85 53.81
C LYS A 119 35.85 29.25 54.31
N GLY A 120 34.71 29.79 53.87
CA GLY A 120 34.17 31.06 54.34
C GLY A 120 33.85 31.02 55.84
N GLN A 121 33.24 29.93 56.30
CA GLN A 121 32.91 29.75 57.71
C GLN A 121 34.15 29.59 58.59
N GLU A 122 35.15 28.82 58.14
CA GLU A 122 36.44 28.71 58.83
C GLU A 122 37.13 30.08 58.95
N SER A 123 37.09 30.88 57.88
CA SER A 123 37.64 32.23 57.88
C SER A 123 36.95 33.15 58.89
N LEU A 124 35.61 33.11 58.95
CA LEU A 124 34.85 33.88 59.94
C LEU A 124 35.12 33.43 61.38
N LYS A 125 35.29 32.13 61.60
CA LYS A 125 35.67 31.59 62.90
C LYS A 125 37.05 32.09 63.36
N ASN A 126 37.99 32.22 62.43
CA ASN A 126 39.29 32.82 62.72
C ASN A 126 39.17 34.33 63.05
N VAL A 127 38.25 35.05 62.39
CA VAL A 127 37.94 36.45 62.72
C VAL A 127 37.30 36.58 64.10
N GLU A 128 36.38 35.68 64.46
CA GLU A 128 35.75 35.64 65.79
C GLU A 128 36.79 35.49 66.90
N VAL A 129 37.70 34.51 66.77
CA VAL A 129 38.83 34.31 67.71
C VAL A 129 39.74 35.55 67.75
N SER A 130 39.98 36.18 66.61
CA SER A 130 40.80 37.41 66.54
C SER A 130 40.13 38.59 67.25
N MET A 131 38.81 38.75 67.12
CA MET A 131 38.05 39.79 67.81
C MET A 131 38.04 39.58 69.32
N ASP A 132 37.92 38.33 69.79
CA ASP A 132 38.03 38.00 71.22
C ASP A 132 39.42 38.32 71.77
N ASN A 133 40.47 38.02 71.01
CA ASN A 133 41.84 38.40 71.38
C ASN A 133 42.01 39.92 71.44
N ILE A 134 41.50 40.66 70.45
CA ILE A 134 41.56 42.14 70.45
C ILE A 134 40.78 42.69 71.64
N LYS A 135 39.59 42.16 71.95
CA LYS A 135 38.78 42.56 73.10
C LYS A 135 39.59 42.43 74.40
N SER A 136 40.25 41.29 74.61
CA SER A 136 41.10 41.06 75.78
C SER A 136 42.27 42.06 75.86
N ILE A 137 42.92 42.37 74.73
CA ILE A 137 44.00 43.36 74.69
C ILE A 137 43.49 44.76 75.05
N VAL A 138 42.35 45.17 74.50
CA VAL A 138 41.75 46.50 74.77
C VAL A 138 41.29 46.62 76.22
N GLU A 139 40.73 45.56 76.81
CA GLU A 139 40.39 45.51 78.24
C GLU A 139 41.62 45.64 79.13
N ASN A 140 42.73 44.97 78.79
CA ASN A 140 44.01 45.12 79.51
C ASN A 140 44.60 46.54 79.36
N MET A 141 44.48 47.16 78.19
CA MET A 141 44.88 48.57 77.99
C MET A 141 44.06 49.50 78.88
N LYS A 142 42.75 49.26 79.04
CA LYS A 142 41.89 50.03 79.95
C LYS A 142 42.38 49.95 81.39
N LEU A 143 42.70 48.76 81.88
CA LEU A 143 43.23 48.56 83.24
C LEU A 143 44.57 49.29 83.43
N THR A 144 45.46 49.21 82.44
CA THR A 144 46.76 49.89 82.48
C THR A 144 46.61 51.42 82.51
N MET A 145 45.65 51.97 81.77
CA MET A 145 45.38 53.41 81.80
C MET A 145 44.81 53.88 83.14
N ILE A 146 43.95 53.08 83.78
CA ILE A 146 43.45 53.37 85.14
C ILE A 146 44.63 53.45 86.13
N ASP A 147 45.56 52.49 86.08
CA ASP A 147 46.77 52.49 86.92
C ASP A 147 47.67 53.71 86.63
N LEU A 148 47.82 54.09 85.35
CA LEU A 148 48.63 55.26 84.96
C LEU A 148 48.02 56.59 85.43
N VAL A 149 46.69 56.72 85.41
CA VAL A 149 45.98 57.87 85.97
C VAL A 149 46.20 57.94 87.49
N GLU A 150 46.09 56.81 88.19
CA GLU A 150 46.34 56.75 89.64
C GLU A 150 47.78 57.13 90.00
N LYS A 151 48.76 56.60 89.27
CA LYS A 151 50.19 56.92 89.48
C LYS A 151 50.50 58.39 89.16
N SER A 152 49.94 58.94 88.09
CA SER A 152 50.09 60.37 87.75
C SER A 152 49.53 61.27 88.87
N ASN A 153 48.38 60.91 89.43
CA ASN A 153 47.80 61.64 90.57
C ASN A 153 48.64 61.52 91.84
N LYS A 154 49.24 60.35 92.12
CA LYS A 154 50.18 60.18 93.24
C LYS A 154 51.41 61.07 93.06
N ILE A 155 51.99 61.14 91.86
CA ILE A 155 53.13 62.02 91.58
C ILE A 155 52.73 63.49 91.77
N LYS A 156 51.54 63.89 91.31
CA LYS A 156 51.02 65.24 91.56
C LYS A 156 51.00 65.60 93.04
N GLY A 157 50.50 64.70 93.90
CA GLY A 157 50.50 64.90 95.35
C GLY A 157 51.91 65.03 95.95
N ILE A 158 52.89 64.28 95.44
CA ILE A 158 54.31 64.42 95.83
C ILE A 158 54.85 65.79 95.40
N VAL A 159 54.57 66.22 94.17
CA VAL A 159 55.00 67.50 93.62
C VAL A 159 54.42 68.68 94.41
N ASP A 160 53.13 68.61 94.78
CA ASP A 160 52.47 69.60 95.65
C ASP A 160 53.15 69.69 97.03
N THR A 161 53.53 68.54 97.58
CA THR A 161 54.28 68.46 98.84
C THR A 161 55.66 69.11 98.69
N ILE A 162 56.38 68.85 97.59
CA ILE A 162 57.67 69.48 97.29
C ILE A 162 57.52 71.00 97.16
N LYS A 163 56.51 71.49 96.43
CA LYS A 163 56.21 72.94 96.34
C LYS A 163 55.97 73.54 97.72
N GLY A 164 55.22 72.84 98.57
CA GLY A 164 54.98 73.21 99.97
C GLY A 164 56.26 73.29 100.81
N ILE A 165 57.12 72.27 100.73
CA ILE A 165 58.43 72.25 101.41
C ILE A 165 59.32 73.37 100.88
N SER A 166 59.38 73.57 99.56
CA SER A 166 60.19 74.61 98.92
C SER A 166 59.77 76.00 99.39
N LYS A 167 58.47 76.26 99.46
CA LYS A 167 57.92 77.53 99.95
C LYS A 167 58.26 77.77 101.43
N THR A 168 58.12 76.76 102.28
CA THR A 168 58.48 76.85 103.70
C THR A 168 59.98 77.03 103.89
N THR A 169 60.79 76.31 103.11
CA THR A 169 62.26 76.40 103.13
C THR A 169 62.72 77.77 102.63
N HIS A 170 62.09 78.32 101.61
CA HIS A 170 62.31 79.68 101.12
C HIS A 170 62.00 80.71 102.21
N LEU A 171 60.86 80.59 102.91
CA LEU A 171 60.50 81.49 104.03
C LEU A 171 61.45 81.35 105.24
N LEU A 172 61.84 80.13 105.60
CA LEU A 172 62.81 79.87 106.68
C LEU A 172 64.18 80.44 106.32
N SER A 173 64.63 80.29 105.08
CA SER A 173 65.89 80.86 104.60
C SER A 173 65.85 82.39 104.53
N LEU A 174 64.68 82.98 104.27
CA LEU A 174 64.46 84.42 104.29
C LEU A 174 64.52 84.96 105.72
N ASN A 175 63.84 84.30 106.66
CA ASN A 175 63.91 84.63 108.09
C ASN A 175 65.33 84.44 108.65
N ALA A 176 66.04 83.37 108.26
CA ALA A 176 67.42 83.12 108.64
C ALA A 176 68.38 84.17 108.06
N ASN A 177 68.16 84.64 106.83
CA ASN A 177 68.90 85.76 106.24
C ASN A 177 68.65 87.08 107.00
N ILE A 178 67.42 87.35 107.43
CA ILE A 178 67.07 88.53 108.22
C ILE A 178 67.77 88.48 109.60
N GLU A 179 67.77 87.32 110.26
CA GLU A 179 68.39 87.19 111.59
C GLU A 179 69.93 87.16 111.52
N ALA A 180 70.49 86.61 110.43
CA ALA A 180 71.92 86.72 110.12
C ALA A 180 72.33 88.19 109.86
N ALA A 181 71.47 89.01 109.25
CA ALA A 181 71.69 90.45 109.10
C ALA A 181 71.61 91.22 110.42
N ARG A 182 70.79 90.77 111.40
CA ARG A 182 70.71 91.33 112.76
C ARG A 182 71.91 91.01 113.65
N ALA A 183 72.56 89.85 113.46
CA ALA A 183 73.69 89.40 114.27
C ALA A 183 75.04 90.09 113.96
N GLY A 184 75.09 91.04 113.03
CA GLY A 184 76.29 91.84 112.71
C GLY A 184 77.48 90.99 112.22
N GLU A 185 78.71 91.33 112.64
CA GLU A 185 79.95 90.65 112.18
C GLU A 185 79.96 89.13 112.43
N SER A 186 79.24 88.61 113.43
CA SER A 186 79.16 87.18 113.75
C SER A 186 78.21 86.38 112.82
N GLY A 187 77.34 87.06 112.07
CA GLY A 187 76.32 86.44 111.20
C GLY A 187 76.74 86.20 109.74
N LYS A 188 77.91 86.72 109.30
CA LYS A 188 78.34 86.68 107.89
C LYS A 188 78.39 85.26 107.29
N GLY A 189 78.85 84.26 108.06
CA GLY A 189 78.88 82.86 107.60
C GLY A 189 77.49 82.24 107.44
N PHE A 190 76.54 82.59 108.32
CA PHE A 190 75.15 82.12 108.26
C PHE A 190 74.37 82.74 107.11
N ALA A 191 74.63 84.01 106.75
CA ALA A 191 73.98 84.68 105.62
C ALA A 191 74.30 84.00 104.27
N VAL A 192 75.53 83.51 104.08
CA VAL A 192 75.91 82.78 102.85
C VAL A 192 75.14 81.46 102.74
N VAL A 193 75.05 80.69 103.83
CA VAL A 193 74.29 79.43 103.85
C VAL A 193 72.79 79.70 103.66
N ALA A 194 72.23 80.71 104.32
CA ALA A 194 70.82 81.08 104.16
C ALA A 194 70.50 81.56 102.73
N GLY A 195 71.39 82.32 102.09
CA GLY A 195 71.28 82.70 100.68
C GLY A 195 71.32 81.50 99.73
N GLU A 196 72.19 80.52 99.99
CA GLU A 196 72.29 79.30 99.18
C GLU A 196 71.06 78.38 99.37
N VAL A 197 70.54 78.26 100.60
CA VAL A 197 69.29 77.53 100.89
C VAL A 197 68.09 78.19 100.23
N LYS A 198 68.03 79.53 100.19
CA LYS A 198 67.00 80.28 99.46
C LYS A 198 67.01 79.94 97.97
N LYS A 199 68.20 79.97 97.37
CA LYS A 199 68.40 79.68 95.94
C LYS A 199 68.09 78.22 95.62
N LEU A 200 68.45 77.29 96.51
CA LEU A 200 68.09 75.87 96.39
C LEU A 200 66.58 75.64 96.48
N ALA A 201 65.89 76.37 97.36
CA ALA A 201 64.43 76.34 97.48
C ALA A 201 63.72 77.02 96.29
N GLU A 202 64.28 78.07 95.70
CA GLU A 202 63.77 78.65 94.44
C GLU A 202 63.94 77.64 93.28
N ASN A 203 65.11 77.02 93.16
CA ASN A 203 65.39 76.00 92.14
C ASN A 203 64.49 74.77 92.32
N SER A 204 64.29 74.30 93.56
CA SER A 204 63.42 73.16 93.86
C SER A 204 61.94 73.46 93.56
N SER A 205 61.50 74.71 93.79
CA SER A 205 60.15 75.15 93.41
C SER A 205 59.99 75.19 91.90
N LYS A 206 60.99 75.72 91.18
CA LYS A 206 60.96 75.80 89.72
C LYS A 206 60.96 74.41 89.07
N SER A 207 61.79 73.48 89.56
CA SER A 207 61.77 72.09 89.11
C SER A 207 60.43 71.39 89.43
N ALA A 208 59.83 71.67 90.60
CA ALA A 208 58.51 71.15 90.93
C ALA A 208 57.39 71.72 90.01
N ASP A 209 57.47 72.99 89.61
CA ASP A 209 56.55 73.60 88.64
C ASP A 209 56.72 73.00 87.23
N GLU A 210 57.94 72.66 86.82
CA GLU A 210 58.20 71.97 85.55
C GLU A 210 57.63 70.54 85.57
N ILE A 211 57.80 69.80 86.67
CA ILE A 211 57.20 68.45 86.83
C ILE A 211 55.67 68.53 86.84
N ASP A 212 55.08 69.53 87.51
CA ASP A 212 53.62 69.73 87.56
C ASP A 212 53.03 69.96 86.15
N LYS A 213 53.72 70.74 85.29
CA LYS A 213 53.34 70.91 83.88
C LYS A 213 53.37 69.59 83.11
N ILE A 214 54.45 68.81 83.28
CA ILE A 214 54.58 67.49 82.63
C ILE A 214 53.48 66.54 83.09
N ILE A 215 53.14 66.53 84.39
CA ILE A 215 52.05 65.71 84.93
C ILE A 215 50.69 66.16 84.40
N ALA A 216 50.45 67.47 84.27
CA ALA A 216 49.22 67.99 83.66
C ALA A 216 49.10 67.57 82.19
N GLU A 217 50.18 67.56 81.42
CA GLU A 217 50.22 67.05 80.05
C GLU A 217 49.96 65.53 80.00
N ILE A 218 50.59 64.75 80.89
CA ILE A 218 50.34 63.30 81.01
C ILE A 218 48.87 63.02 81.37
N SER A 219 48.28 63.75 82.32
CA SER A 219 46.86 63.63 82.67
C SER A 219 45.95 63.91 81.47
N LYS A 220 46.25 64.94 80.69
CA LYS A 220 45.48 65.27 79.49
C LYS A 220 45.58 64.18 78.41
N VAL A 221 46.78 63.65 78.17
CA VAL A 221 47.01 62.58 77.19
C VAL A 221 46.36 61.26 77.64
N THR A 222 46.44 60.93 78.92
CA THR A 222 45.83 59.71 79.48
C THR A 222 44.30 59.75 79.44
N GLU A 223 43.69 60.91 79.71
CA GLU A 223 42.24 61.10 79.57
C GLU A 223 41.79 60.93 78.11
N ALA A 224 42.49 61.58 77.17
CA ALA A 224 42.22 61.42 75.74
C ALA A 224 42.39 59.95 75.28
N THR A 225 43.44 59.27 75.75
CA THR A 225 43.71 57.86 75.41
C THR A 225 42.67 56.92 76.02
N SER A 226 42.21 57.19 77.24
CA SER A 226 41.13 56.43 77.89
C SER A 226 39.83 56.49 77.09
N ASN A 227 39.47 57.67 76.57
CA ASN A 227 38.29 57.83 75.72
C ASN A 227 38.40 57.02 74.41
N ILE A 228 39.58 57.01 73.78
CA ILE A 228 39.85 56.20 72.59
C ILE A 228 39.73 54.70 72.90
N ILE A 229 40.23 54.24 74.05
CA ILE A 229 40.10 52.83 74.47
C ILE A 229 38.63 52.44 74.66
N ILE A 230 37.81 53.30 75.28
CA ILE A 230 36.37 53.05 75.44
C ILE A 230 35.69 52.90 74.07
N GLN A 231 35.96 53.81 73.13
CA GLN A 231 35.45 53.71 71.76
C GLN A 231 35.96 52.45 71.03
N SER A 232 37.19 52.04 71.31
CA SER A 232 37.78 50.82 70.75
C SER A 232 37.07 49.56 71.25
N VAL A 233 36.68 49.50 72.52
CA VAL A 233 35.88 48.37 73.06
C VAL A 233 34.55 48.26 72.32
N GLU A 234 33.85 49.39 72.12
CA GLU A 234 32.57 49.41 71.41
C GLU A 234 32.71 48.92 69.97
N LYS A 235 33.76 49.36 69.26
CA LYS A 235 34.03 48.92 67.88
C LYS A 235 34.40 47.44 67.77
N VAL A 236 35.08 46.87 68.76
CA VAL A 236 35.40 45.44 68.78
C VAL A 236 34.15 44.60 69.03
N VAL A 237 33.25 45.05 69.92
CA VAL A 237 31.96 44.38 70.16
C VAL A 237 31.08 44.42 68.91
N GLU A 238 31.02 45.56 68.22
CA GLU A 238 30.32 45.70 66.93
C GLU A 238 30.91 44.74 65.89
N GLY A 239 32.25 44.66 65.78
CA GLY A 239 32.92 43.72 64.86
C GLY A 239 32.64 42.24 65.18
N SER A 240 32.60 41.88 66.46
CA SER A 240 32.23 40.53 66.91
C SER A 240 30.77 40.19 66.55
N TYR A 241 29.84 41.13 66.75
CA TYR A 241 28.44 40.96 66.37
C TYR A 241 28.27 40.74 64.86
N VAL A 242 28.89 41.59 64.03
CA VAL A 242 28.82 41.48 62.56
C VAL A 242 29.42 40.17 62.07
N THR A 243 30.53 39.72 62.67
CA THR A 243 31.16 38.42 62.33
C THR A 243 30.22 37.26 62.63
N LYS A 244 29.50 37.32 63.76
CA LYS A 244 28.54 36.30 64.16
C LYS A 244 27.31 36.25 63.26
N GLU A 245 26.77 37.41 62.87
CA GLU A 245 25.71 37.47 61.85
C GLU A 245 26.19 36.89 60.52
N ALA A 246 27.40 37.24 60.08
CA ALA A 246 27.95 36.68 58.84
C ALA A 246 28.12 35.16 58.92
N SER A 247 28.50 34.62 60.08
CA SER A 247 28.61 33.17 60.28
C SER A 247 27.26 32.49 60.14
N GLN A 248 26.21 33.06 60.74
CA GLN A 248 24.85 32.54 60.63
C GLN A 248 24.34 32.54 59.18
N VAL A 249 24.65 33.58 58.41
CA VAL A 249 24.29 33.64 56.98
C VAL A 249 24.97 32.51 56.19
N ILE A 250 26.23 32.19 56.48
CA ILE A 250 26.92 31.06 55.84
C ILE A 250 26.31 29.72 56.26
N ASP A 251 25.96 29.54 57.53
CA ASP A 251 25.25 28.35 58.02
C ASP A 251 23.93 28.13 57.26
N ASP A 252 23.11 29.19 57.14
CA ASP A 252 21.84 29.15 56.42
C ASP A 252 22.06 28.84 54.92
N MET A 253 23.13 29.36 54.31
CA MET A 253 23.51 29.04 52.92
C MET A 253 23.88 27.56 52.78
N MET A 254 24.64 26.99 53.71
CA MET A 254 25.00 25.57 53.67
C MET A 254 23.76 24.67 53.76
N GLU A 255 22.79 25.02 54.60
CA GLU A 255 21.50 24.31 54.68
C GLU A 255 20.74 24.36 53.34
N GLN A 256 20.67 25.53 52.70
CA GLN A 256 20.03 25.69 51.39
C GLN A 256 20.75 24.91 50.28
N ILE A 257 22.09 24.87 50.28
CA ILE A 257 22.89 24.11 49.33
C ILE A 257 22.61 22.60 49.49
N GLN A 258 22.50 22.11 50.73
CA GLN A 258 22.12 20.71 50.99
C GLN A 258 20.70 20.38 50.53
N ALA A 259 19.73 21.27 50.76
CA ALA A 259 18.37 21.11 50.25
C ALA A 259 18.32 21.08 48.70
N THR A 260 19.16 21.89 48.06
CA THR A 260 19.33 21.91 46.60
C THR A 260 19.93 20.59 46.11
N ARG A 261 20.94 20.05 46.81
CA ARG A 261 21.55 18.75 46.52
C ARG A 261 20.54 17.61 46.53
N GLN A 262 19.70 17.56 47.57
CA GLN A 262 18.63 16.55 47.68
C GLN A 262 17.61 16.68 46.54
N THR A 263 17.32 17.90 46.10
CA THR A 263 16.39 18.15 44.99
C THR A 263 17.00 17.69 43.66
N SER A 264 18.27 17.99 43.40
CA SER A 264 18.98 17.50 42.21
C SER A 264 19.04 15.97 42.16
N HIS A 265 19.26 15.31 43.30
CA HIS A 265 19.23 13.84 43.37
C HIS A 265 17.85 13.26 42.99
N ARG A 266 16.77 13.83 43.55
CA ARG A 266 15.39 13.42 43.22
C ARG A 266 15.06 13.64 41.74
N ILE A 267 15.57 14.71 41.12
CA ILE A 267 15.42 14.94 39.68
C ILE A 267 16.15 13.84 38.90
N GLY A 268 17.38 13.49 39.28
CA GLY A 268 18.14 12.40 38.67
C GLY A 268 17.41 11.05 38.72
N GLU A 269 16.87 10.68 39.89
CA GLU A 269 16.09 9.44 40.05
C GLU A 269 14.84 9.42 39.16
N ALA A 270 14.09 10.53 39.11
CA ALA A 270 12.91 10.65 38.26
C ALA A 270 13.24 10.54 36.76
N VAL A 271 14.39 11.07 36.34
CA VAL A 271 14.87 10.97 34.95
C VAL A 271 15.26 9.54 34.60
N VAL A 272 15.92 8.81 35.50
CA VAL A 272 16.23 7.39 35.30
C VAL A 272 14.94 6.56 35.21
N GLU A 273 13.96 6.82 36.07
CA GLU A 273 12.66 6.15 36.01
C GLU A 273 11.93 6.46 34.70
N GLN A 274 11.95 7.72 34.25
CA GLN A 274 11.38 8.15 32.97
C GLN A 274 12.06 7.44 31.79
N ALA A 275 13.38 7.31 31.79
CA ALA A 275 14.14 6.59 30.78
C ALA A 275 13.76 5.10 30.72
N ASN A 276 13.60 4.45 31.87
CA ASN A 276 13.16 3.05 31.95
C ASN A 276 11.72 2.87 31.43
N LYS A 277 10.80 3.79 31.76
CA LYS A 277 9.44 3.79 31.22
C LYS A 277 9.42 3.98 29.71
N ASN A 278 10.29 4.86 29.19
CA ASN A 278 10.43 5.07 27.76
C ASN A 278 10.98 3.83 27.03
N GLN A 279 11.90 3.09 27.66
CA GLN A 279 12.39 1.82 27.11
C GLN A 279 11.27 0.76 27.02
N ASN A 280 10.41 0.67 28.03
CA ASN A 280 9.23 -0.20 27.98
C ASN A 280 8.24 0.23 26.88
N MET A 281 8.11 1.54 26.65
CA MET A 281 7.28 2.07 25.57
C MET A 281 7.80 1.65 24.19
N ILE A 282 9.12 1.60 23.98
CA ILE A 282 9.73 1.08 22.75
C ILE A 282 9.36 -0.40 22.53
N LEU A 283 9.41 -1.25 23.56
CA LEU A 283 9.00 -2.65 23.45
C LEU A 283 7.53 -2.81 23.07
N VAL A 284 6.64 -2.01 23.66
CA VAL A 284 5.22 -1.98 23.29
C VAL A 284 5.03 -1.55 21.83
N ILE A 285 5.82 -0.56 21.37
CA ILE A 285 5.79 -0.12 19.97
C ILE A 285 6.20 -1.26 19.02
N GLU A 286 7.25 -2.01 19.34
CA GLU A 286 7.68 -3.17 18.53
C GLU A 286 6.57 -4.23 18.40
N ASP A 287 5.87 -4.51 19.49
CA ASP A 287 4.74 -5.44 19.46
C ASP A 287 3.52 -4.88 18.70
N MET A 288 3.28 -3.57 18.78
CA MET A 288 2.25 -2.90 17.97
C MET A 288 2.56 -2.98 16.46
N VAL A 289 3.84 -2.82 16.06
CA VAL A 289 4.26 -2.99 14.66
C VAL A 289 3.94 -4.39 14.16
N LYS A 290 4.33 -5.43 14.91
CA LYS A 290 4.02 -6.83 14.57
C LYS A 290 2.51 -7.08 14.50
N ALA A 291 1.74 -6.50 15.42
CA ALA A 291 0.29 -6.65 15.43
C ALA A 291 -0.37 -5.98 14.22
N ILE A 292 0.08 -4.78 13.82
CA ILE A 292 -0.40 -4.12 12.61
C ILE A 292 -0.11 -4.95 11.38
N GLU A 293 1.09 -5.51 11.28
CA GLU A 293 1.47 -6.35 10.13
C GLU A 293 0.60 -7.61 10.04
N ALA A 294 0.34 -8.28 11.16
CA ALA A 294 -0.57 -9.42 11.22
C ALA A 294 -2.02 -9.04 10.82
N VAL A 295 -2.52 -7.89 11.29
CA VAL A 295 -3.85 -7.37 10.94
C VAL A 295 -3.92 -7.05 9.45
N LYS A 296 -2.86 -6.48 8.86
CA LYS A 296 -2.76 -6.21 7.43
C LYS A 296 -2.86 -7.49 6.61
N THR A 297 -2.06 -8.51 6.94
CA THR A 297 -2.12 -9.82 6.26
C THR A 297 -3.50 -10.47 6.37
N LEU A 298 -4.12 -10.43 7.57
CA LEU A 298 -5.45 -10.96 7.78
C LEU A 298 -6.49 -10.23 6.91
N ASN A 299 -6.44 -8.90 6.85
CA ASN A 299 -7.38 -8.10 6.07
C ASN A 299 -7.22 -8.33 4.55
N GLU A 300 -5.99 -8.54 4.09
CA GLU A 300 -5.72 -8.95 2.70
C GLU A 300 -6.34 -10.32 2.38
N ASN A 301 -6.21 -11.31 3.27
CA ASN A 301 -6.82 -12.63 3.08
C ASN A 301 -8.35 -12.56 3.05
N ILE A 302 -8.96 -11.83 3.98
CA ILE A 302 -10.42 -11.61 3.99
C ILE A 302 -10.88 -10.94 2.70
N SER A 303 -10.12 -9.97 2.19
CA SER A 303 -10.43 -9.31 0.91
C SER A 303 -10.52 -10.32 -0.25
N VAL A 304 -9.51 -11.19 -0.36
CA VAL A 304 -9.42 -12.19 -1.43
C VAL A 304 -10.54 -13.22 -1.31
N ASP A 305 -10.82 -13.71 -0.11
CA ASP A 305 -11.86 -14.71 0.13
C ASP A 305 -13.26 -14.15 -0.10
N ALA A 306 -13.54 -12.93 0.38
CA ALA A 306 -14.80 -12.24 0.11
C ALA A 306 -15.03 -12.03 -1.40
N TYR A 307 -13.97 -11.70 -2.14
CA TYR A 307 -14.05 -11.58 -3.60
C TYR A 307 -14.37 -12.93 -4.27
N ARG A 308 -13.69 -14.01 -3.89
CA ARG A 308 -13.98 -15.37 -4.40
C ARG A 308 -15.39 -15.83 -4.07
N GLN A 309 -15.88 -15.51 -2.88
CA GLN A 309 -17.25 -15.80 -2.46
C GLN A 309 -18.26 -15.07 -3.34
N LYS A 310 -18.02 -13.77 -3.63
CA LYS A 310 -18.85 -12.99 -4.54
C LYS A 310 -18.95 -13.62 -5.93
N VAL A 311 -17.82 -14.04 -6.51
CA VAL A 311 -17.78 -14.73 -7.82
C VAL A 311 -18.59 -16.02 -7.78
N SER A 312 -18.42 -16.82 -6.72
CA SER A 312 -19.14 -18.09 -6.55
C SER A 312 -20.65 -17.88 -6.43
N LEU A 313 -21.09 -16.86 -5.69
CA LEU A 313 -22.50 -16.50 -5.55
C LEU A 313 -23.10 -16.01 -6.88
N ASN A 314 -22.37 -15.21 -7.66
CA ASN A 314 -22.81 -14.77 -8.99
C ASN A 314 -23.03 -15.95 -9.95
N MET A 315 -22.12 -16.94 -9.93
CA MET A 315 -22.29 -18.18 -10.70
C MET A 315 -23.52 -18.96 -10.27
N LEU A 316 -23.74 -19.07 -8.96
CA LEU A 316 -24.89 -19.78 -8.41
C LEU A 316 -26.20 -19.07 -8.79
N GLY A 317 -26.22 -17.73 -8.75
CA GLY A 317 -27.33 -16.92 -9.27
C GLY A 317 -27.60 -17.15 -10.76
N THR A 318 -26.54 -17.25 -11.59
CA THR A 318 -26.67 -17.57 -13.02
C THR A 318 -27.27 -18.96 -13.23
N THR A 319 -26.81 -19.94 -12.45
CA THR A 319 -27.30 -21.33 -12.50
C THR A 319 -28.78 -21.40 -12.12
N ILE A 320 -29.18 -20.69 -11.07
CA ILE A 320 -30.58 -20.60 -10.63
C ILE A 320 -31.45 -19.90 -11.67
N ASN A 321 -30.93 -18.86 -12.33
CA ASN A 321 -31.64 -18.21 -13.42
C ASN A 321 -31.88 -19.18 -14.59
N ASN A 322 -30.88 -19.99 -14.96
CA ASN A 322 -31.06 -21.04 -15.96
C ASN A 322 -32.10 -22.09 -15.52
N LEU A 323 -32.07 -22.52 -14.26
CA LEU A 323 -33.08 -23.43 -13.70
C LEU A 323 -34.50 -22.81 -13.74
N ASN A 324 -34.63 -21.52 -13.46
CA ASN A 324 -35.90 -20.81 -13.57
C ASN A 324 -36.40 -20.74 -15.01
N ILE A 325 -35.51 -20.55 -15.99
CA ILE A 325 -35.89 -20.58 -17.41
C ILE A 325 -36.41 -21.98 -17.77
N ILE A 326 -35.66 -23.03 -17.42
CA ILE A 326 -36.02 -24.43 -17.70
C ILE A 326 -37.34 -24.82 -17.02
N ALA A 327 -37.57 -24.38 -15.78
CA ALA A 327 -38.80 -24.69 -15.04
C ALA A 327 -40.05 -24.01 -15.64
N ASN A 328 -39.88 -22.94 -16.40
CA ASN A 328 -40.97 -22.18 -17.03
C ASN A 328 -41.20 -22.54 -18.51
N GLU A 329 -40.42 -23.48 -19.08
CA GLU A 329 -40.62 -23.97 -20.44
C GLU A 329 -41.82 -24.92 -20.54
N ASP A 330 -42.58 -24.83 -21.64
CA ASP A 330 -43.77 -25.66 -21.89
C ASP A 330 -43.35 -27.09 -22.28
N THR A 331 -43.47 -28.02 -21.33
CA THR A 331 -43.02 -29.41 -21.47
C THR A 331 -43.99 -30.30 -22.24
N THR A 332 -45.16 -29.79 -22.64
CA THR A 332 -46.19 -30.57 -23.36
C THR A 332 -45.79 -30.98 -24.78
N LYS A 333 -44.64 -30.51 -25.29
CA LYS A 333 -44.13 -30.79 -26.64
C LYS A 333 -42.71 -31.41 -26.68
N MET A 334 -42.22 -31.96 -25.57
CA MET A 334 -40.86 -32.52 -25.54
C MET A 334 -40.79 -33.92 -26.17
N GLU A 335 -40.10 -34.05 -27.30
CA GLU A 335 -39.62 -35.34 -27.79
C GLU A 335 -38.24 -35.67 -27.17
N VAL A 336 -38.06 -36.92 -26.74
CA VAL A 336 -36.77 -37.43 -26.24
C VAL A 336 -35.91 -37.80 -27.46
N GLN A 337 -35.32 -36.79 -28.10
CA GLN A 337 -34.31 -36.98 -29.13
C GLN A 337 -32.93 -36.55 -28.60
N GLU A 338 -31.88 -37.16 -29.15
CA GLU A 338 -30.50 -36.80 -28.86
C GLU A 338 -30.27 -35.34 -29.25
N LYS A 339 -29.84 -34.49 -28.30
CA LYS A 339 -29.69 -33.05 -28.52
C LYS A 339 -28.28 -32.73 -28.97
N SER A 340 -28.14 -32.15 -30.15
CA SER A 340 -26.86 -31.66 -30.68
C SER A 340 -26.80 -30.14 -30.78
N PHE A 341 -25.59 -29.60 -30.63
CA PHE A 341 -25.27 -28.22 -30.97
C PHE A 341 -24.22 -28.20 -32.08
N THR A 342 -24.52 -27.52 -33.18
CA THR A 342 -23.71 -27.52 -34.40
C THR A 342 -23.15 -26.13 -34.68
N ILE A 343 -21.86 -26.00 -34.88
CA ILE A 343 -21.22 -24.72 -35.23
C ILE A 343 -20.38 -24.84 -36.50
N ASP A 344 -20.15 -23.70 -37.15
CA ASP A 344 -19.12 -23.56 -38.18
C ASP A 344 -17.81 -23.08 -37.54
N THR A 345 -16.69 -23.66 -37.94
CA THR A 345 -15.37 -23.32 -37.43
C THR A 345 -14.28 -23.62 -38.47
N GLN A 346 -13.04 -23.25 -38.18
CA GLN A 346 -11.89 -23.61 -39.01
C GLN A 346 -11.31 -24.96 -38.56
N GLU A 347 -10.52 -25.59 -39.42
CA GLU A 347 -9.82 -26.82 -39.05
C GLU A 347 -8.80 -26.51 -37.93
N PRO A 348 -8.81 -27.22 -36.80
CA PRO A 348 -7.81 -27.02 -35.76
C PRO A 348 -6.43 -27.41 -36.29
N LYS A 349 -5.43 -26.54 -36.11
CA LYS A 349 -4.03 -26.87 -36.47
C LYS A 349 -3.45 -27.99 -35.61
N THR A 350 -3.96 -28.14 -34.39
CA THR A 350 -3.57 -29.14 -33.41
C THR A 350 -4.71 -29.31 -32.40
N PHE A 351 -4.80 -30.47 -31.77
CA PHE A 351 -5.66 -30.68 -30.58
C PHE A 351 -4.88 -30.57 -29.27
N ASP A 352 -3.56 -30.36 -29.33
CA ASP A 352 -2.72 -30.15 -28.16
C ASP A 352 -2.94 -28.73 -27.60
N PRO A 353 -3.55 -28.58 -26.40
CA PRO A 353 -3.85 -27.27 -25.83
C PRO A 353 -2.60 -26.44 -25.53
N THR A 354 -1.43 -27.07 -25.40
CA THR A 354 -0.16 -26.37 -25.14
C THR A 354 0.43 -25.71 -26.39
N MET A 355 -0.05 -26.05 -27.59
CA MET A 355 0.53 -25.60 -28.87
C MET A 355 -0.38 -24.62 -29.64
N ILE A 356 -1.50 -24.22 -29.06
CA ILE A 356 -2.44 -23.27 -29.67
C ILE A 356 -1.85 -21.85 -29.66
N ILE A 357 -2.13 -21.06 -30.69
CA ILE A 357 -1.69 -19.66 -30.79
C ILE A 357 -2.88 -18.74 -31.09
N GLU A 358 -3.88 -19.23 -31.81
CA GLU A 358 -5.02 -18.43 -32.26
C GLU A 358 -6.23 -18.63 -31.34
N SER A 359 -6.85 -17.53 -30.89
CA SER A 359 -8.00 -17.54 -29.97
C SER A 359 -9.19 -18.36 -30.50
N GLN A 360 -9.44 -18.33 -31.81
CA GLN A 360 -10.49 -19.11 -32.47
C GLN A 360 -10.34 -20.63 -32.28
N GLN A 361 -9.11 -21.13 -32.13
CA GLN A 361 -8.86 -22.55 -31.87
C GLN A 361 -9.24 -22.97 -30.45
N SER A 362 -9.30 -22.02 -29.51
CA SER A 362 -9.65 -22.30 -28.13
C SER A 362 -11.07 -22.87 -28.02
N SER A 363 -12.03 -22.34 -28.79
CA SER A 363 -13.41 -22.85 -28.81
C SER A 363 -13.51 -24.31 -29.31
N ILE A 364 -12.56 -24.76 -30.12
CA ILE A 364 -12.51 -26.14 -30.64
C ILE A 364 -11.98 -27.12 -29.59
N ILE A 365 -11.00 -26.70 -28.79
CA ILE A 365 -10.20 -27.61 -27.95
C ILE A 365 -10.57 -27.51 -26.47
N GLN A 366 -11.09 -26.36 -26.03
CA GLN A 366 -11.57 -26.15 -24.65
C GLN A 366 -12.58 -27.20 -24.16
N PRO A 367 -13.56 -27.67 -24.97
CA PRO A 367 -14.53 -28.67 -24.51
C PRO A 367 -13.90 -29.98 -24.01
N LEU A 368 -12.70 -30.30 -24.49
CA LEU A 368 -11.97 -31.53 -24.20
C LEU A 368 -11.11 -31.43 -22.94
N ASN A 369 -10.80 -30.23 -22.47
CA ASN A 369 -9.67 -29.99 -21.57
C ASN A 369 -10.09 -29.36 -20.24
N LEU A 370 -9.29 -29.58 -19.20
CA LEU A 370 -9.53 -29.06 -17.85
C LEU A 370 -8.20 -28.77 -17.14
N GLY A 371 -8.07 -27.58 -16.55
CA GLY A 371 -6.90 -27.16 -15.75
C GLY A 371 -7.07 -27.38 -14.25
N LEU A 372 -6.07 -26.95 -13.47
CA LEU A 372 -6.19 -26.84 -12.01
C LEU A 372 -7.36 -25.92 -11.63
N VAL A 373 -7.41 -24.78 -12.28
CA VAL A 373 -8.51 -23.82 -12.23
C VAL A 373 -9.02 -23.57 -13.64
N MET A 374 -10.17 -22.91 -13.77
CA MET A 374 -10.71 -22.48 -15.05
C MET A 374 -11.22 -21.05 -14.93
N THR A 375 -11.50 -20.41 -16.05
CA THR A 375 -12.18 -19.11 -16.05
C THR A 375 -13.66 -19.29 -15.73
N GLY A 376 -14.18 -18.47 -14.82
CA GLY A 376 -15.61 -18.36 -14.54
C GLY A 376 -16.39 -17.72 -15.68
N PRO A 377 -17.65 -17.30 -15.47
CA PRO A 377 -18.45 -16.63 -16.51
C PRO A 377 -17.86 -15.30 -17.00
N ALA A 378 -17.05 -14.64 -16.17
CA ALA A 378 -16.36 -13.39 -16.47
C ALA A 378 -14.87 -13.63 -16.75
N ILE A 379 -13.97 -13.17 -15.88
CA ILE A 379 -12.52 -13.32 -16.04
C ILE A 379 -11.85 -13.93 -14.81
N ASP A 380 -12.63 -14.12 -13.75
CA ASP A 380 -12.17 -14.59 -12.45
C ASP A 380 -11.87 -16.10 -12.48
N PRO A 381 -10.77 -16.54 -11.85
CA PRO A 381 -10.43 -17.95 -11.77
C PRO A 381 -11.33 -18.65 -10.74
N ILE A 382 -11.86 -19.81 -11.13
CA ILE A 382 -12.67 -20.69 -10.28
C ILE A 382 -12.06 -22.09 -10.21
N GLY A 383 -12.36 -22.82 -9.13
CA GLY A 383 -11.77 -24.15 -8.90
C GLY A 383 -12.27 -25.19 -9.89
N ALA A 384 -11.35 -25.83 -10.60
CA ALA A 384 -11.60 -26.94 -11.51
C ALA A 384 -11.13 -28.26 -10.87
N ILE A 385 -9.99 -28.81 -11.29
CA ILE A 385 -9.36 -29.97 -10.63
C ILE A 385 -8.94 -29.60 -9.19
N ALA A 386 -8.52 -28.36 -8.95
CA ALA A 386 -8.30 -27.83 -7.62
C ALA A 386 -9.64 -27.55 -6.92
N GLN A 387 -9.79 -28.09 -5.72
CA GLN A 387 -10.89 -27.78 -4.81
C GLN A 387 -10.65 -26.45 -4.10
N THR A 388 -9.44 -26.25 -3.58
CA THR A 388 -9.03 -25.05 -2.86
C THR A 388 -7.59 -24.69 -3.20
N TRP A 389 -7.26 -23.41 -3.08
CA TRP A 389 -5.88 -22.92 -3.17
C TRP A 389 -5.68 -21.67 -2.32
N HIS A 390 -4.46 -21.51 -1.79
CA HIS A 390 -4.05 -20.31 -1.06
C HIS A 390 -2.59 -19.98 -1.37
N LEU A 391 -2.27 -18.69 -1.28
CA LEU A 391 -0.91 -18.17 -1.35
C LEU A 391 -0.36 -18.09 0.08
N GLU A 392 0.79 -18.70 0.33
CA GLU A 392 1.45 -18.70 1.64
C GLU A 392 1.99 -17.30 2.00
N GLU A 393 2.46 -17.13 3.24
CA GLU A 393 2.95 -15.84 3.76
C GLU A 393 4.20 -15.33 3.02
N ASP A 394 4.95 -16.22 2.38
CA ASP A 394 6.12 -15.89 1.55
C ASP A 394 5.76 -15.18 0.22
N ASN A 395 4.47 -15.05 -0.09
CA ASN A 395 3.93 -14.44 -1.31
C ASN A 395 4.38 -15.08 -2.63
N VAL A 396 4.99 -16.26 -2.59
CA VAL A 396 5.49 -16.97 -3.78
C VAL A 396 5.07 -18.43 -3.83
N THR A 397 4.66 -19.03 -2.72
CA THR A 397 4.25 -20.43 -2.65
C THR A 397 2.73 -20.56 -2.70
N TRP A 398 2.23 -21.14 -3.80
CA TRP A 398 0.82 -21.47 -3.99
C TRP A 398 0.57 -22.92 -3.61
N ASN A 399 -0.33 -23.16 -2.65
CA ASN A 399 -0.71 -24.50 -2.20
C ASN A 399 -2.09 -24.87 -2.75
N PHE A 400 -2.20 -26.00 -3.43
CA PHE A 400 -3.43 -26.52 -4.04
C PHE A 400 -3.85 -27.84 -3.41
N THR A 401 -5.13 -27.94 -3.08
CA THR A 401 -5.80 -29.21 -2.74
C THR A 401 -6.68 -29.63 -3.90
N LEU A 402 -6.48 -30.85 -4.42
CA LEU A 402 -7.20 -31.36 -5.58
C LEU A 402 -8.48 -32.10 -5.16
N ARG A 403 -9.52 -32.01 -6.00
CA ARG A 403 -10.76 -32.78 -5.84
C ARG A 403 -10.45 -34.26 -6.01
N LYS A 404 -10.94 -35.09 -5.09
CA LYS A 404 -10.80 -36.55 -5.19
C LYS A 404 -11.78 -37.10 -6.23
N GLY A 405 -11.32 -38.10 -6.99
CA GLY A 405 -12.17 -38.83 -7.95
C GLY A 405 -12.39 -38.14 -9.30
N MET A 406 -11.68 -37.03 -9.59
CA MET A 406 -11.67 -36.45 -10.94
C MET A 406 -11.09 -37.46 -11.94
N LYS A 407 -11.67 -37.57 -13.14
CA LYS A 407 -11.25 -38.54 -14.15
C LYS A 407 -10.96 -37.87 -15.50
N PHE A 408 -9.99 -38.43 -16.21
CA PHE A 408 -9.85 -38.21 -17.65
C PHE A 408 -10.94 -38.96 -18.43
N HIS A 409 -11.11 -38.65 -19.72
CA HIS A 409 -12.08 -39.31 -20.59
C HIS A 409 -11.84 -40.82 -20.75
N ASN A 410 -10.61 -41.29 -20.52
CA ASN A 410 -10.26 -42.73 -20.50
C ASN A 410 -10.60 -43.43 -19.16
N GLY A 411 -11.16 -42.70 -18.19
CA GLY A 411 -11.57 -43.21 -16.87
C GLY A 411 -10.48 -43.21 -15.80
N ARG A 412 -9.22 -42.90 -16.15
CA ARG A 412 -8.12 -42.81 -15.18
C ARG A 412 -8.31 -41.62 -14.25
N VAL A 413 -8.09 -41.85 -12.95
CA VAL A 413 -8.19 -40.80 -11.92
C VAL A 413 -7.02 -39.83 -12.00
N ILE A 414 -7.32 -38.53 -11.89
CA ILE A 414 -6.34 -37.44 -11.91
C ILE A 414 -5.70 -37.28 -10.52
N THR A 415 -4.38 -37.07 -10.51
CA THR A 415 -3.55 -36.86 -9.32
C THR A 415 -2.62 -35.66 -9.50
N SER A 416 -1.97 -35.23 -8.41
CA SER A 416 -0.92 -34.19 -8.41
C SER A 416 0.27 -34.51 -9.34
N LYS A 417 0.55 -35.79 -9.61
CA LYS A 417 1.62 -36.21 -10.53
C LYS A 417 1.31 -35.82 -11.97
N ASP A 418 0.04 -35.84 -12.36
CA ASP A 418 -0.41 -35.43 -13.69
C ASP A 418 -0.30 -33.93 -13.88
N VAL A 419 -0.55 -33.17 -12.80
CA VAL A 419 -0.34 -31.72 -12.76
C VAL A 419 1.13 -31.40 -12.97
N LYS A 420 2.03 -32.03 -12.19
CA LYS A 420 3.48 -31.84 -12.36
C LYS A 420 3.93 -32.19 -13.77
N TYR A 421 3.52 -33.33 -14.28
CA TYR A 421 3.84 -33.75 -15.65
C TYR A 421 3.38 -32.72 -16.70
N SER A 422 2.14 -32.26 -16.62
CA SER A 422 1.56 -31.37 -17.64
C SER A 422 2.28 -30.01 -17.65
N PHE A 423 2.63 -29.49 -16.48
CA PHE A 423 3.33 -28.22 -16.34
C PHE A 423 4.80 -28.34 -16.78
N GLU A 424 5.49 -29.42 -16.41
CA GLU A 424 6.83 -29.70 -16.91
C GLU A 424 6.84 -29.92 -18.43
N ARG A 425 5.81 -30.56 -19.00
CA ARG A 425 5.66 -30.72 -20.44
C ARG A 425 5.57 -29.36 -21.14
N LEU A 426 4.70 -28.46 -20.65
CA LEU A 426 4.57 -27.09 -21.17
C LEU A 426 5.89 -26.31 -21.06
N LEU A 427 6.65 -26.53 -19.99
CA LEU A 427 7.96 -25.90 -19.75
C LEU A 427 9.13 -26.56 -20.50
N SER A 428 8.92 -27.67 -21.19
CA SER A 428 10.01 -28.47 -21.76
C SER A 428 10.54 -27.92 -23.07
N LYS A 429 11.87 -27.97 -23.25
CA LYS A 429 12.51 -27.64 -24.53
C LYS A 429 12.17 -28.62 -25.66
N LYS A 430 11.82 -29.86 -25.31
CA LYS A 430 11.42 -30.89 -26.29
C LYS A 430 10.13 -30.49 -27.02
N LEU A 431 9.15 -29.96 -26.29
CA LEU A 431 7.91 -29.47 -26.87
C LEU A 431 8.09 -28.07 -27.48
N ASP A 432 8.90 -27.23 -26.83
CA ASP A 432 9.18 -25.84 -27.21
C ASP A 432 7.89 -25.04 -27.46
N SER A 433 6.95 -25.17 -26.52
CA SER A 433 5.63 -24.54 -26.63
C SER A 433 5.74 -23.01 -26.68
N PRO A 434 5.00 -22.34 -27.59
CA PRO A 434 4.93 -20.88 -27.62
C PRO A 434 4.25 -20.30 -26.37
N ASN A 435 3.57 -21.14 -25.57
CA ASN A 435 2.81 -20.75 -24.38
C ASN A 435 3.59 -20.98 -23.08
N ARG A 436 4.89 -21.29 -23.14
CA ARG A 436 5.76 -21.52 -21.96
C ARG A 436 5.66 -20.38 -20.93
N TRP A 437 5.52 -19.15 -21.42
CA TRP A 437 5.51 -17.93 -20.62
C TRP A 437 4.43 -17.92 -19.52
N PHE A 438 3.32 -18.66 -19.67
CA PHE A 438 2.29 -18.79 -18.62
C PHE A 438 2.83 -19.38 -17.31
N LEU A 439 3.86 -20.23 -17.39
CA LEU A 439 4.46 -20.95 -16.25
C LEU A 439 5.94 -20.62 -16.03
N ALA A 440 6.54 -19.78 -16.87
CA ALA A 440 8.00 -19.51 -16.85
C ALA A 440 8.49 -18.87 -15.54
N MET A 441 7.58 -18.26 -14.76
CA MET A 441 7.87 -17.69 -13.44
C MET A 441 7.96 -18.71 -12.30
N ILE A 442 7.71 -19.99 -12.57
CA ILE A 442 7.88 -21.06 -11.58
C ILE A 442 9.37 -21.31 -11.36
N ARG A 443 9.77 -21.40 -10.09
CA ARG A 443 11.18 -21.61 -9.70
C ARG A 443 11.79 -22.83 -10.39
N GLY A 444 12.91 -22.64 -11.07
CA GLY A 444 13.61 -23.70 -11.79
C GLY A 444 13.08 -23.98 -13.20
N ALA A 445 12.06 -23.26 -13.68
CA ALA A 445 11.51 -23.43 -15.03
C ALA A 445 12.55 -23.12 -16.12
N GLU A 446 13.38 -22.11 -15.90
CA GLU A 446 14.42 -21.70 -16.85
C GLU A 446 15.61 -22.68 -16.86
N GLU A 447 16.02 -23.19 -15.70
CA GLU A 447 17.02 -24.26 -15.59
C GLU A 447 16.56 -25.53 -16.30
N PHE A 448 15.30 -25.92 -16.09
CA PHE A 448 14.69 -27.07 -16.73
C PHE A 448 14.64 -26.91 -18.26
N TYR A 449 14.18 -25.75 -18.76
CA TYR A 449 14.14 -25.46 -20.20
C TYR A 449 15.54 -25.49 -20.84
N ASN A 450 16.55 -24.96 -20.16
CA ASN A 450 17.93 -24.98 -20.65
C ASN A 450 18.66 -26.33 -20.44
N GLY A 451 17.96 -27.35 -19.94
CA GLY A 451 18.54 -28.68 -19.69
C GLY A 451 19.54 -28.74 -18.53
N ARG A 452 19.57 -27.72 -17.66
CA ARG A 452 20.41 -27.65 -16.45
C ARG A 452 19.80 -28.42 -15.27
N SER A 453 18.49 -28.69 -15.32
CA SER A 453 17.77 -29.53 -14.35
C SER A 453 16.94 -30.60 -15.07
N LYS A 454 16.67 -31.72 -14.38
CA LYS A 454 15.81 -32.81 -14.88
C LYS A 454 14.33 -32.59 -14.59
N ASP A 455 14.02 -31.71 -13.64
CA ASP A 455 12.67 -31.37 -13.20
C ASP A 455 12.58 -29.88 -12.82
N VAL A 456 11.35 -29.40 -12.63
CA VAL A 456 11.10 -28.02 -12.22
C VAL A 456 10.97 -27.97 -10.70
N SER A 457 11.98 -27.39 -10.03
CA SER A 457 12.11 -27.36 -8.57
C SER A 457 10.95 -26.68 -7.82
N GLY A 458 10.25 -25.77 -8.49
CA GLY A 458 9.10 -25.06 -7.94
C GLY A 458 7.83 -25.90 -7.92
N ILE A 459 7.78 -27.05 -8.60
CA ILE A 459 6.58 -27.91 -8.68
C ILE A 459 6.73 -29.12 -7.75
N ASN A 460 6.14 -29.00 -6.57
CA ASN A 460 6.33 -29.92 -5.45
C ASN A 460 5.06 -30.76 -5.21
N VAL A 461 5.15 -32.07 -5.48
CA VAL A 461 4.08 -33.01 -5.17
C VAL A 461 4.14 -33.38 -3.69
N CYS A 462 3.15 -32.95 -2.91
CA CYS A 462 3.08 -33.18 -1.45
C CYS A 462 2.19 -34.37 -1.07
N GLY A 463 1.57 -35.02 -2.05
CA GLY A 463 0.69 -36.18 -1.91
C GLY A 463 -0.18 -36.33 -3.15
N ASP A 464 -1.00 -37.39 -3.27
CA ASP A 464 -1.76 -37.66 -4.50
C ASP A 464 -2.76 -36.56 -4.87
N TYR A 465 -3.23 -35.78 -3.90
CA TYR A 465 -4.19 -34.68 -4.07
C TYR A 465 -3.71 -33.35 -3.49
N SER A 466 -2.40 -33.19 -3.29
CA SER A 466 -1.80 -31.94 -2.81
C SER A 466 -0.55 -31.61 -3.60
N ILE A 467 -0.47 -30.37 -4.06
CA ILE A 467 0.67 -29.86 -4.82
C ILE A 467 0.97 -28.41 -4.43
N LYS A 468 2.25 -28.09 -4.27
CA LYS A 468 2.74 -26.73 -4.07
C LYS A 468 3.46 -26.24 -5.31
N ILE A 469 3.23 -25.00 -5.70
CA ILE A 469 3.89 -24.31 -6.81
C ILE A 469 4.59 -23.08 -6.26
N VAL A 470 5.91 -23.03 -6.40
CA VAL A 470 6.75 -21.95 -5.88
C VAL A 470 7.24 -21.08 -7.03
N LEU A 471 7.02 -19.78 -6.93
CA LEU A 471 7.44 -18.78 -7.92
C LEU A 471 8.83 -18.20 -7.59
N ASP A 472 9.48 -17.62 -8.59
CA ASP A 472 10.73 -16.87 -8.40
C ASP A 472 10.53 -15.46 -7.84
N TYR A 473 9.34 -14.89 -8.04
CA TYR A 473 8.97 -13.57 -7.53
C TYR A 473 7.46 -13.52 -7.21
N PRO A 474 7.01 -12.59 -6.35
CA PRO A 474 5.59 -12.43 -6.03
C PRO A 474 4.75 -12.10 -7.26
N TYR A 475 3.74 -12.93 -7.54
CA TYR A 475 2.81 -12.70 -8.63
C TYR A 475 1.40 -13.18 -8.28
N SER A 476 0.55 -12.26 -7.82
CA SER A 476 -0.81 -12.55 -7.35
C SER A 476 -1.73 -13.09 -8.45
N ALA A 477 -1.51 -12.65 -9.69
CA ALA A 477 -2.30 -13.02 -10.87
C ALA A 477 -1.87 -14.36 -11.49
N PHE A 478 -0.88 -15.07 -10.91
CA PHE A 478 -0.46 -16.39 -11.37
C PHE A 478 -1.62 -17.39 -11.49
N ILE A 479 -2.59 -17.31 -10.59
CA ILE A 479 -3.79 -18.16 -10.64
C ILE A 479 -4.62 -17.95 -11.93
N ASN A 480 -4.63 -16.75 -12.51
CA ASN A 480 -5.31 -16.49 -13.78
C ASN A 480 -4.57 -17.12 -14.96
N ASN A 481 -3.23 -17.20 -14.92
CA ASN A 481 -2.45 -17.94 -15.92
C ASN A 481 -2.80 -19.43 -15.90
N LEU A 482 -2.98 -20.01 -14.72
CA LEU A 482 -3.37 -21.41 -14.57
C LEU A 482 -4.77 -21.72 -15.11
N ALA A 483 -5.62 -20.71 -15.28
CA ALA A 483 -6.96 -20.85 -15.85
C ALA A 483 -6.95 -20.89 -17.40
N HIS A 484 -5.82 -20.57 -18.02
CA HIS A 484 -5.67 -20.62 -19.47
C HIS A 484 -5.67 -22.07 -19.98
N LEU A 485 -6.22 -22.30 -21.18
CA LEU A 485 -6.36 -23.62 -21.78
C LEU A 485 -5.01 -24.34 -21.92
N SER A 486 -3.92 -23.63 -22.20
CA SER A 486 -2.58 -24.22 -22.31
C SER A 486 -2.06 -24.82 -21.00
N CYS A 487 -2.64 -24.47 -19.85
CA CYS A 487 -2.32 -25.03 -18.53
C CYS A 487 -3.20 -26.25 -18.19
N SER A 488 -3.80 -26.90 -19.20
CA SER A 488 -4.64 -28.09 -19.00
C SER A 488 -3.85 -29.30 -18.52
N ILE A 489 -4.50 -30.13 -17.73
CA ILE A 489 -3.91 -31.34 -17.18
C ILE A 489 -4.16 -32.50 -18.14
N LEU A 490 -3.08 -33.18 -18.54
CA LEU A 490 -3.08 -34.20 -19.58
C LEU A 490 -2.60 -35.56 -19.06
N PRO A 491 -3.16 -36.69 -19.54
CA PRO A 491 -2.65 -38.02 -19.24
C PRO A 491 -1.33 -38.28 -19.98
N LYS A 492 -0.25 -38.48 -19.22
CA LYS A 492 1.09 -38.75 -19.77
C LYS A 492 1.10 -39.91 -20.76
N GLU A 493 0.38 -40.98 -20.44
CA GLU A 493 0.32 -42.19 -21.24
C GLU A 493 -0.37 -42.00 -22.61
N GLU A 494 -1.20 -40.97 -22.77
CA GLU A 494 -1.95 -40.70 -24.00
C GLU A 494 -1.31 -39.61 -24.88
N GLU A 495 -0.15 -39.06 -24.51
CA GLU A 495 0.51 -37.96 -25.26
C GLU A 495 0.68 -38.28 -26.75
N HIS A 496 1.01 -39.54 -27.06
CA HIS A 496 1.23 -40.03 -28.42
C HIS A 496 -0.03 -40.00 -29.32
N ARG A 497 -1.23 -39.81 -28.75
CA ARG A 497 -2.51 -39.77 -29.47
C ARG A 497 -3.12 -38.38 -29.55
N ILE A 498 -2.48 -37.37 -28.95
CA ILE A 498 -3.07 -36.04 -28.77
C ILE A 498 -3.52 -35.40 -30.08
N THR A 499 -2.88 -35.73 -31.21
CA THR A 499 -3.20 -35.20 -32.55
C THR A 499 -4.38 -35.87 -33.24
N ASP A 500 -4.66 -37.14 -32.92
CA ASP A 500 -5.63 -37.95 -33.67
C ASP A 500 -6.84 -38.38 -32.84
N ASN A 501 -6.63 -38.60 -31.54
CA ASN A 501 -7.66 -38.97 -30.58
C ASN A 501 -7.34 -38.34 -29.21
N PRO A 502 -7.56 -37.02 -29.06
CA PRO A 502 -7.20 -36.30 -27.84
C PRO A 502 -8.01 -36.78 -26.63
N ILE A 503 -7.30 -37.11 -25.55
CA ILE A 503 -7.86 -37.45 -24.25
C ILE A 503 -7.59 -36.31 -23.28
N GLY A 504 -8.64 -35.78 -22.67
CA GLY A 504 -8.54 -34.75 -21.63
C GLY A 504 -9.49 -35.03 -20.46
N ALA A 505 -9.93 -33.96 -19.79
CA ALA A 505 -10.81 -34.00 -18.61
C ALA A 505 -11.99 -33.02 -18.69
N GLY A 506 -12.26 -32.44 -19.86
CA GLY A 506 -13.34 -31.50 -20.08
C GLY A 506 -14.73 -32.16 -20.13
N ALA A 507 -15.77 -31.34 -20.23
CA ALA A 507 -17.18 -31.76 -20.24
C ALA A 507 -17.57 -32.60 -21.46
N PHE A 508 -16.81 -32.53 -22.55
CA PHE A 508 -16.99 -33.31 -23.76
C PHE A 508 -15.76 -34.15 -24.03
N LYS A 509 -15.96 -35.34 -24.62
CA LYS A 509 -14.89 -36.22 -25.11
C LYS A 509 -14.89 -36.24 -26.63
N PHE A 510 -13.70 -36.36 -27.21
CA PHE A 510 -13.54 -36.56 -28.64
C PHE A 510 -14.24 -37.86 -29.05
N SER A 511 -15.07 -37.80 -30.10
CA SER A 511 -15.66 -38.99 -30.71
C SER A 511 -14.88 -39.34 -31.98
N HIS A 512 -15.08 -38.59 -33.06
CA HIS A 512 -14.49 -38.86 -34.37
C HIS A 512 -14.33 -37.57 -35.17
N PHE A 513 -13.36 -37.57 -36.09
CA PHE A 513 -13.24 -36.58 -37.15
C PHE A 513 -13.57 -37.23 -38.51
N HIS A 514 -14.75 -36.94 -39.03
CA HIS A 514 -15.18 -37.36 -40.37
C HIS A 514 -14.55 -36.44 -41.42
N ARG A 515 -13.37 -36.82 -41.91
CA ARG A 515 -12.65 -36.04 -42.93
C ARG A 515 -13.40 -35.92 -44.26
N GLU A 516 -14.26 -36.87 -44.60
CA GLU A 516 -15.06 -36.83 -45.84
C GLU A 516 -16.14 -35.73 -45.81
N SER A 517 -16.74 -35.50 -44.64
CA SER A 517 -17.77 -34.48 -44.42
C SER A 517 -17.23 -33.23 -43.73
N ASN A 518 -15.92 -33.14 -43.51
CA ASN A 518 -15.26 -32.04 -42.80
C ASN A 518 -15.94 -31.73 -41.45
N GLN A 519 -16.20 -32.77 -40.65
CA GLN A 519 -16.95 -32.65 -39.41
C GLN A 519 -16.27 -33.34 -38.23
N ILE A 520 -16.05 -32.61 -37.13
CA ILE A 520 -15.57 -33.15 -35.86
C ILE A 520 -16.76 -33.29 -34.91
N ILE A 521 -16.87 -34.45 -34.26
CA ILE A 521 -17.95 -34.74 -33.32
C ILE A 521 -17.35 -34.98 -31.94
N TYR A 522 -17.85 -34.25 -30.94
CA TYR A 522 -17.64 -34.55 -29.53
C TYR A 522 -18.93 -35.03 -28.88
N THR A 523 -18.80 -35.86 -27.85
CA THR A 523 -19.93 -36.39 -27.08
C THR A 523 -19.79 -36.01 -25.62
N LYS A 524 -20.90 -35.81 -24.90
CA LYS A 524 -20.84 -35.47 -23.47
C LYS A 524 -20.09 -36.53 -22.65
N PHE A 525 -19.27 -36.08 -21.72
CA PHE A 525 -18.61 -36.95 -20.76
C PHE A 525 -19.48 -37.10 -19.50
N ARG A 526 -20.17 -38.22 -19.37
CA ARG A 526 -21.14 -38.46 -18.27
C ARG A 526 -20.50 -38.50 -16.88
N GLU A 527 -19.21 -38.81 -16.79
CA GLU A 527 -18.45 -38.84 -15.53
C GLU A 527 -17.74 -37.51 -15.24
N TYR A 528 -18.01 -36.45 -16.03
CA TYR A 528 -17.47 -35.12 -15.78
C TYR A 528 -17.94 -34.61 -14.42
N SER A 529 -16.98 -34.34 -13.54
CA SER A 529 -17.26 -34.22 -12.11
C SER A 529 -17.68 -32.81 -11.68
N LEU A 530 -17.71 -31.85 -12.60
CA LEU A 530 -18.17 -30.48 -12.36
C LEU A 530 -19.61 -30.23 -12.85
N GLY A 531 -20.29 -31.29 -13.31
CA GLY A 531 -21.68 -31.24 -13.80
C GLY A 531 -21.76 -31.53 -15.29
N GLN A 532 -22.61 -32.49 -15.69
CA GLN A 532 -22.68 -32.93 -17.09
C GLN A 532 -23.12 -31.80 -18.02
N ALA A 533 -22.56 -31.79 -19.24
CA ALA A 533 -23.10 -30.95 -20.31
C ALA A 533 -24.56 -31.31 -20.60
N LEU A 534 -25.37 -30.27 -20.88
CA LEU A 534 -26.81 -30.42 -21.09
C LEU A 534 -27.17 -30.96 -22.49
N ILE A 535 -26.31 -30.74 -23.49
CA ILE A 535 -26.37 -31.37 -24.83
C ILE A 535 -25.59 -32.69 -24.88
N ASP A 536 -26.01 -33.60 -25.76
CA ASP A 536 -25.37 -34.91 -25.95
C ASP A 536 -24.16 -34.85 -26.90
N LYS A 537 -24.27 -34.05 -27.97
CA LYS A 537 -23.26 -33.92 -29.03
C LYS A 537 -22.92 -32.47 -29.32
N LEU A 538 -21.63 -32.19 -29.45
CA LEU A 538 -21.12 -30.96 -30.04
C LEU A 538 -20.54 -31.30 -31.43
N ILE A 539 -21.05 -30.64 -32.46
CA ILE A 539 -20.70 -30.89 -33.85
C ILE A 539 -19.99 -29.65 -34.39
N LEU A 540 -18.76 -29.81 -34.83
CA LEU A 540 -17.95 -28.75 -35.41
C LEU A 540 -17.83 -29.02 -36.91
N ASN A 541 -18.53 -28.24 -37.72
CA ASN A 541 -18.37 -28.27 -39.16
C ASN A 541 -17.19 -27.37 -39.54
N ILE A 542 -16.35 -27.85 -40.46
CA ILE A 542 -15.11 -27.16 -40.85
C ILE A 542 -15.32 -26.41 -42.16
N ASN A 543 -15.12 -25.09 -42.12
CA ASN A 543 -15.07 -24.18 -43.26
C ASN A 543 -16.28 -24.32 -44.20
N ILE A 544 -17.50 -24.23 -43.67
CA ILE A 544 -18.69 -24.42 -44.51
C ILE A 544 -18.98 -23.18 -45.38
N GLU A 545 -19.35 -23.42 -46.63
CA GLU A 545 -19.83 -22.36 -47.50
C GLU A 545 -21.27 -21.94 -47.13
N ASN A 546 -21.59 -20.66 -47.40
CA ASN A 546 -22.92 -20.07 -47.17
C ASN A 546 -23.41 -20.23 -45.72
N SER A 547 -22.51 -20.00 -44.75
CA SER A 547 -22.78 -20.15 -43.32
C SER A 547 -24.00 -19.34 -42.84
N THR A 548 -24.27 -18.17 -43.43
CA THR A 548 -25.46 -17.35 -43.10
C THR A 548 -26.75 -18.03 -43.49
N GLU A 549 -26.85 -18.54 -44.71
CA GLU A 549 -28.01 -19.27 -45.21
C GLU A 549 -28.20 -20.61 -44.49
N ARG A 550 -27.09 -21.29 -44.14
CA ARG A 550 -27.09 -22.52 -43.34
C ARG A 550 -27.58 -22.29 -41.91
N PHE A 551 -27.20 -21.17 -41.29
CA PHE A 551 -27.72 -20.77 -39.99
C PHE A 551 -29.22 -20.45 -40.06
N ILE A 552 -29.65 -19.68 -41.06
CA ILE A 552 -31.07 -19.32 -41.22
C ILE A 552 -31.94 -20.56 -41.47
N SER A 553 -31.44 -21.55 -42.22
CA SER A 553 -32.14 -22.83 -42.48
C SER A 553 -32.06 -23.84 -41.33
N GLY A 554 -31.28 -23.56 -40.28
CA GLY A 554 -31.14 -24.44 -39.10
C GLY A 554 -30.11 -25.56 -39.24
N ALA A 555 -29.22 -25.50 -40.24
CA ALA A 555 -28.13 -26.47 -40.41
C ALA A 555 -26.94 -26.22 -39.46
N ILE A 556 -26.83 -25.00 -38.91
CA ILE A 556 -25.91 -24.65 -37.81
C ILE A 556 -26.65 -23.79 -36.78
N ASP A 557 -26.21 -23.85 -35.53
CA ASP A 557 -26.89 -23.29 -34.37
C ASP A 557 -26.25 -22.01 -33.83
N TYR A 558 -25.05 -21.66 -34.33
CA TYR A 558 -24.29 -20.47 -33.95
C TYR A 558 -23.69 -19.82 -35.20
N ILE A 559 -23.70 -18.49 -35.25
CA ILE A 559 -22.99 -17.73 -36.27
C ILE A 559 -22.42 -16.43 -35.69
N GLU A 560 -21.19 -16.10 -36.07
CA GLU A 560 -20.62 -14.77 -35.82
C GLU A 560 -21.28 -13.73 -36.72
N VAL A 561 -21.70 -12.62 -36.13
CA VAL A 561 -22.32 -11.50 -36.81
C VAL A 561 -21.23 -10.54 -37.26
N ASN A 562 -21.27 -10.16 -38.53
CA ASN A 562 -20.38 -9.20 -39.14
C ASN A 562 -21.15 -8.26 -40.08
N GLY A 563 -20.47 -7.25 -40.63
CA GLY A 563 -21.11 -6.24 -41.49
C GLY A 563 -21.80 -6.81 -42.74
N ARG A 564 -21.45 -8.03 -43.18
CA ARG A 564 -22.02 -8.66 -44.38
C ARG A 564 -23.30 -9.46 -44.11
N ASN A 565 -23.49 -9.98 -42.89
CA ASN A 565 -24.63 -10.85 -42.55
C ASN A 565 -25.62 -10.22 -41.56
N LYS A 566 -25.24 -9.14 -40.84
CA LYS A 566 -26.07 -8.48 -39.83
C LYS A 566 -27.49 -8.17 -40.31
N SER A 567 -27.63 -7.51 -41.47
CA SER A 567 -28.95 -7.15 -42.01
C SER A 567 -29.81 -8.38 -42.33
N LYS A 568 -29.24 -9.41 -42.97
CA LYS A 568 -29.94 -10.67 -43.27
C LYS A 568 -30.44 -11.38 -41.99
N LEU A 569 -29.61 -11.41 -40.95
CA LEU A 569 -29.98 -12.03 -39.66
C LEU A 569 -31.10 -11.28 -38.95
N LEU A 570 -31.08 -9.94 -39.00
CA LEU A 570 -32.16 -9.09 -38.46
C LEU A 570 -33.47 -9.27 -39.25
N GLU A 571 -33.41 -9.34 -40.57
CA GLU A 571 -34.57 -9.63 -41.44
C GLU A 571 -35.18 -11.01 -41.14
N ALA A 572 -34.34 -12.02 -40.89
CA ALA A 572 -34.76 -13.35 -40.45
C ALA A 572 -35.22 -13.42 -38.96
N ARG A 573 -35.28 -12.27 -38.28
CA ARG A 573 -35.73 -12.09 -36.90
C ARG A 573 -34.88 -12.86 -35.89
N TYR A 574 -33.58 -12.93 -36.09
CA TYR A 574 -32.65 -13.41 -35.07
C TYR A 574 -32.27 -12.29 -34.10
N LYS A 575 -32.11 -12.65 -32.82
CA LYS A 575 -31.56 -11.74 -31.82
C LYS A 575 -30.05 -11.70 -31.98
N ILE A 576 -29.49 -10.50 -32.04
CA ILE A 576 -28.05 -10.28 -32.02
C ILE A 576 -27.61 -10.12 -30.57
N HIS A 577 -26.59 -10.88 -30.19
CA HIS A 577 -25.95 -10.84 -28.89
C HIS A 577 -24.56 -10.21 -29.03
N THR A 578 -24.16 -9.44 -28.03
CA THR A 578 -22.86 -8.77 -27.98
C THR A 578 -22.23 -9.04 -26.62
N THR A 579 -20.97 -9.47 -26.63
CA THR A 579 -20.16 -9.62 -25.43
C THR A 579 -18.85 -8.86 -25.60
N GLU A 580 -18.61 -7.88 -24.72
CA GLU A 580 -17.34 -7.16 -24.70
C GLU A 580 -16.21 -8.14 -24.36
N CYS A 581 -15.18 -8.16 -25.22
CA CYS A 581 -14.01 -9.00 -25.01
C CYS A 581 -12.95 -8.25 -24.19
N ILE A 582 -11.98 -9.01 -23.69
CA ILE A 582 -10.73 -8.46 -23.18
C ILE A 582 -9.89 -8.01 -24.37
N GLY A 583 -10.31 -6.97 -25.08
CA GLY A 583 -9.62 -6.54 -26.28
C GLY A 583 -9.84 -5.08 -26.60
N SER A 584 -8.81 -4.46 -27.16
CA SER A 584 -8.85 -3.07 -27.59
C SER A 584 -8.30 -2.93 -29.00
N ARG A 585 -8.97 -2.07 -29.77
CA ARG A 585 -8.57 -1.67 -31.11
C ARG A 585 -8.15 -0.21 -31.08
N PHE A 586 -6.99 0.07 -31.66
CA PHE A 586 -6.40 1.40 -31.63
C PHE A 586 -5.50 1.63 -32.84
N LEU A 587 -5.23 2.91 -33.14
CA LEU A 587 -4.12 3.26 -34.01
C LEU A 587 -2.89 3.41 -33.15
N LEU A 588 -1.83 2.69 -33.44
CA LEU A 588 -0.56 2.92 -32.75
C LEU A 588 0.22 4.03 -33.43
N PHE A 589 0.96 4.79 -32.63
CA PHE A 589 2.00 5.68 -33.13
C PHE A 589 3.35 4.97 -33.05
N ASN A 590 4.11 4.98 -34.13
CA ASN A 590 5.43 4.33 -34.19
C ASN A 590 6.53 5.26 -33.68
N PHE A 591 6.95 5.09 -32.43
CA PHE A 591 7.99 5.90 -31.78
C PHE A 591 9.41 5.62 -32.28
N PHE A 592 9.62 4.54 -33.05
CA PHE A 592 10.89 4.31 -33.75
C PHE A 592 11.13 5.37 -34.84
N ARG A 593 10.06 5.93 -35.42
CA ARG A 593 10.13 6.99 -36.43
C ARG A 593 10.53 8.32 -35.80
N LYS A 594 11.46 9.04 -36.42
CA LYS A 594 11.86 10.40 -36.02
C LYS A 594 10.93 11.49 -36.59
N ASN A 595 9.62 11.24 -36.59
CA ASN A 595 8.63 12.21 -37.08
C ASN A 595 8.17 13.13 -35.93
N PRO A 596 8.37 14.46 -36.00
CA PRO A 596 7.96 15.38 -34.93
C PRO A 596 6.48 15.31 -34.57
N LEU A 597 5.60 14.98 -35.53
CA LEU A 597 4.17 14.81 -35.29
C LEU A 597 3.86 13.62 -34.37
N ILE A 598 4.74 12.61 -34.37
CA ILE A 598 4.62 11.42 -33.51
C ILE A 598 5.17 11.70 -32.12
N HIS A 599 6.31 12.37 -32.02
CA HIS A 599 6.98 12.62 -30.73
C HIS A 599 6.32 13.74 -29.90
N ASN A 600 5.60 14.67 -30.53
CA ASN A 600 4.93 15.74 -29.81
C ASN A 600 3.60 15.27 -29.18
N ILE A 601 3.54 15.29 -27.85
CA ILE A 601 2.36 14.85 -27.07
C ILE A 601 1.09 15.65 -27.42
N ASN A 602 1.20 16.96 -27.66
CA ASN A 602 0.05 17.79 -28.01
C ASN A 602 -0.50 17.42 -29.39
N VAL A 603 0.35 17.05 -30.35
CA VAL A 603 -0.08 16.55 -31.66
C VAL A 603 -0.81 15.21 -31.51
N ARG A 604 -0.28 14.25 -30.72
CA ARG A 604 -0.97 12.97 -30.48
C ARG A 604 -2.35 13.15 -29.83
N LYS A 605 -2.46 14.06 -28.87
CA LYS A 605 -3.74 14.46 -28.25
C LYS A 605 -4.68 15.13 -29.25
N ALA A 606 -4.17 16.00 -30.13
CA ALA A 606 -4.95 16.64 -31.17
C ALA A 606 -5.50 15.62 -32.17
N ILE A 607 -4.69 14.66 -32.59
CA ILE A 607 -5.09 13.56 -33.48
C ILE A 607 -6.19 12.72 -32.82
N ASN A 608 -6.06 12.41 -31.54
CA ASN A 608 -7.11 11.71 -30.79
C ASN A 608 -8.46 12.46 -30.77
N HIS A 609 -8.42 13.80 -30.66
CA HIS A 609 -9.62 14.65 -30.63
C HIS A 609 -10.21 14.96 -32.02
N ILE A 610 -9.43 14.89 -33.10
CA ILE A 610 -9.96 15.16 -34.45
C ILE A 610 -10.62 13.93 -35.09
N ILE A 611 -10.14 12.74 -34.75
CA ILE A 611 -10.61 11.48 -35.33
C ILE A 611 -12.05 11.19 -34.87
N ASP A 612 -12.93 10.97 -35.85
CA ASP A 612 -14.33 10.63 -35.59
C ASP A 612 -14.51 9.14 -35.30
N LYS A 613 -14.34 8.77 -34.04
CA LYS A 613 -14.38 7.37 -33.58
C LYS A 613 -15.75 6.73 -33.80
N GLN A 614 -16.84 7.48 -33.63
CA GLN A 614 -18.20 6.96 -33.83
C GLN A 614 -18.44 6.65 -35.30
N ARG A 615 -18.06 7.58 -36.20
CA ARG A 615 -18.13 7.34 -37.65
C ARG A 615 -17.28 6.14 -38.07
N ILE A 616 -16.08 5.98 -37.50
CA ILE A 616 -15.25 4.80 -37.74
C ILE A 616 -15.98 3.52 -37.29
N GLN A 617 -16.61 3.52 -36.11
CA GLN A 617 -17.38 2.35 -35.68
C GLN A 617 -18.49 2.01 -36.66
N ASP A 618 -19.27 2.99 -37.10
CA ASP A 618 -20.43 2.76 -37.95
C ASP A 618 -20.05 2.37 -39.38
N GLU A 619 -19.11 3.08 -40.02
CA GLU A 619 -18.73 2.90 -41.43
C GLU A 619 -17.66 1.81 -41.64
N VAL A 620 -16.78 1.59 -40.67
CA VAL A 620 -15.64 0.65 -40.81
C VAL A 620 -15.91 -0.67 -40.08
N PHE A 621 -16.41 -0.62 -38.84
CA PHE A 621 -16.59 -1.80 -37.99
C PHE A 621 -18.06 -2.23 -37.83
N GLY A 622 -19.00 -1.58 -38.52
CA GLY A 622 -20.41 -1.97 -38.60
C GLY A 622 -21.24 -1.70 -37.33
N GLY A 623 -20.79 -0.77 -36.47
CA GLY A 623 -21.49 -0.32 -35.26
C GLY A 623 -21.67 -1.44 -34.24
N MET A 624 -20.64 -2.28 -34.09
CA MET A 624 -20.68 -3.51 -33.27
C MET A 624 -19.82 -3.45 -32.01
N GLU A 625 -18.83 -2.56 -31.98
CA GLU A 625 -17.90 -2.41 -30.86
C GLU A 625 -18.15 -1.05 -30.16
N PRO A 626 -18.13 -0.97 -28.81
CA PRO A 626 -18.22 0.30 -28.10
C PRO A 626 -16.95 1.14 -28.31
N VAL A 627 -17.12 2.46 -28.40
CA VAL A 627 -15.99 3.41 -28.51
C VAL A 627 -15.14 3.39 -27.23
N ALA A 628 -13.83 3.24 -27.41
CA ALA A 628 -12.88 3.16 -26.30
C ALA A 628 -12.59 4.53 -25.67
N LYS A 629 -12.54 4.56 -24.34
CA LYS A 629 -12.13 5.74 -23.55
C LYS A 629 -10.69 5.66 -23.04
N GLY A 630 -10.09 4.48 -23.07
CA GLY A 630 -8.71 4.23 -22.67
C GLY A 630 -8.23 2.93 -23.30
N ILE A 631 -7.13 2.38 -22.80
CA ILE A 631 -6.57 1.12 -23.32
C ILE A 631 -7.29 -0.10 -22.75
N PHE A 632 -7.74 -0.04 -21.49
CA PHE A 632 -8.37 -1.18 -20.84
C PHE A 632 -9.87 -1.26 -21.17
N PRO A 633 -10.37 -2.43 -21.61
CA PRO A 633 -11.81 -2.69 -21.70
C PRO A 633 -12.44 -2.74 -20.32
N THR A 634 -13.77 -2.55 -20.25
CA THR A 634 -14.48 -2.47 -18.97
C THR A 634 -14.50 -3.80 -18.20
N SER A 635 -14.25 -4.90 -18.91
CA SER A 635 -14.06 -6.24 -18.36
C SER A 635 -12.78 -6.39 -17.54
N ILE A 636 -11.73 -5.60 -17.81
CA ILE A 636 -10.50 -5.56 -17.00
C ILE A 636 -10.59 -4.46 -15.95
N LEU A 637 -10.84 -3.22 -16.38
CA LEU A 637 -10.75 -2.05 -15.52
C LEU A 637 -11.87 -1.07 -15.85
N LYS A 638 -12.80 -0.90 -14.91
CA LYS A 638 -13.78 0.18 -14.99
C LYS A 638 -13.20 1.42 -14.33
N ASN A 639 -12.51 2.26 -15.10
CA ASN A 639 -11.96 3.53 -14.61
C ASN A 639 -13.03 4.64 -14.62
N PRO A 640 -13.57 5.06 -13.46
CA PRO A 640 -14.60 6.10 -13.40
C PRO A 640 -14.06 7.48 -13.80
N ASN A 641 -12.74 7.69 -13.72
CA ASN A 641 -12.09 8.96 -14.02
C ASN A 641 -11.67 9.09 -15.49
N SER A 642 -11.82 8.02 -16.29
CA SER A 642 -11.43 8.03 -17.69
C SER A 642 -12.35 8.95 -18.51
N LYS A 643 -11.82 10.09 -18.94
CA LYS A 643 -12.53 11.07 -19.76
C LYS A 643 -12.56 10.70 -21.24
N GLY A 644 -11.60 9.89 -21.68
CA GLY A 644 -11.36 9.57 -23.09
C GLY A 644 -11.15 10.80 -23.98
N TYR A 645 -11.19 10.57 -25.29
CA TYR A 645 -11.00 11.59 -26.31
C TYR A 645 -12.23 11.66 -27.21
N ASN A 646 -13.21 12.46 -26.80
CA ASN A 646 -14.36 12.80 -27.64
C ASN A 646 -13.92 13.71 -28.79
N LYS A 647 -14.65 13.66 -29.93
CA LYS A 647 -14.37 14.52 -31.08
C LYS A 647 -14.55 15.99 -30.70
N ASP A 648 -13.47 16.77 -30.76
CA ASP A 648 -13.45 18.21 -30.49
C ASP A 648 -12.43 18.90 -31.40
N VAL A 649 -12.93 19.42 -32.53
CA VAL A 649 -12.13 20.10 -33.55
C VAL A 649 -11.44 21.35 -33.00
N ARG A 650 -12.12 22.11 -32.11
CA ARG A 650 -11.55 23.34 -31.53
C ARG A 650 -10.37 22.99 -30.64
N LYS A 651 -10.55 22.04 -29.72
CA LYS A 651 -9.49 21.59 -28.83
C LYS A 651 -8.32 20.96 -29.60
N ALA A 652 -8.60 20.19 -30.65
CA ALA A 652 -7.54 19.63 -31.51
C ALA A 652 -6.69 20.74 -32.16
N ARG A 653 -7.32 21.81 -32.67
CA ARG A 653 -6.60 22.97 -33.24
C ARG A 653 -5.82 23.76 -32.18
N GLU A 654 -6.35 23.91 -30.97
CA GLU A 654 -5.64 24.54 -29.84
C GLU A 654 -4.37 23.75 -29.47
N LEU A 655 -4.49 22.42 -29.37
CA LEU A 655 -3.36 21.53 -29.10
C LEU A 655 -2.31 21.57 -30.22
N MET A 656 -2.72 21.63 -31.49
CA MET A 656 -1.79 21.84 -32.61
C MET A 656 -1.05 23.17 -32.49
N LYS A 657 -1.72 24.27 -32.12
CA LYS A 657 -1.05 25.56 -31.87
C LYS A 657 -0.04 25.47 -30.72
N LEU A 658 -0.42 24.84 -29.61
CA LEU A 658 0.48 24.61 -28.46
C LEU A 658 1.69 23.75 -28.82
N SER A 659 1.56 22.86 -29.81
CA SER A 659 2.67 22.05 -30.30
C SER A 659 3.74 22.83 -31.07
N GLY A 660 3.39 24.01 -31.60
CA GLY A 660 4.23 24.78 -32.51
C GLY A 660 4.33 24.22 -33.94
N ILE A 661 3.62 23.12 -34.25
CA ILE A 661 3.64 22.46 -35.56
C ILE A 661 2.36 22.85 -36.34
N ASN A 662 2.52 23.48 -37.49
CA ASN A 662 1.39 24.03 -38.28
C ASN A 662 0.92 23.10 -39.43
N ASN A 663 1.79 22.19 -39.89
CA ASN A 663 1.49 21.23 -40.94
C ASN A 663 2.47 20.05 -40.86
N GLY A 664 2.22 19.00 -41.64
CA GLY A 664 3.18 17.92 -41.83
C GLY A 664 2.59 16.71 -42.54
N LYS A 665 3.31 15.59 -42.52
CA LYS A 665 2.91 14.34 -43.18
C LYS A 665 2.97 13.18 -42.19
N ILE A 666 1.96 12.32 -42.24
CA ILE A 666 1.89 11.05 -41.49
C ILE A 666 1.65 9.92 -42.49
N SER A 667 2.46 8.88 -42.41
CA SER A 667 2.27 7.63 -43.17
C SER A 667 1.42 6.63 -42.37
N PHE A 668 0.39 6.09 -43.01
CA PHE A 668 -0.51 5.09 -42.44
C PHE A 668 -0.42 3.76 -43.19
N GLY A 669 -0.07 2.69 -42.47
CA GLY A 669 0.05 1.36 -43.04
C GLY A 669 -1.30 0.68 -43.23
N VAL A 670 -1.60 0.23 -44.45
CA VAL A 670 -2.79 -0.56 -44.79
C VAL A 670 -2.40 -1.96 -45.22
N SER A 671 -3.16 -2.97 -44.80
CA SER A 671 -2.98 -4.33 -45.33
C SER A 671 -3.45 -4.35 -46.77
N LYS A 672 -2.54 -4.65 -47.69
CA LYS A 672 -2.78 -4.65 -49.14
C LYS A 672 -3.91 -5.61 -49.50
N ASN A 673 -4.84 -5.15 -50.32
CA ASN A 673 -5.95 -5.96 -50.81
C ASN A 673 -6.47 -5.40 -52.15
N ASP A 674 -6.76 -6.28 -53.10
CA ASP A 674 -7.16 -5.91 -54.46
C ASP A 674 -8.49 -5.11 -54.51
N SER A 675 -9.44 -5.42 -53.61
CA SER A 675 -10.75 -4.78 -53.63
C SER A 675 -10.72 -3.31 -53.19
N LYS A 676 -9.64 -2.88 -52.50
CA LYS A 676 -9.48 -1.59 -51.80
C LYS A 676 -10.69 -1.14 -50.95
N ASP A 677 -11.62 -2.04 -50.70
CA ASP A 677 -12.85 -1.84 -49.94
C ASP A 677 -12.79 -2.69 -48.65
N THR A 678 -11.63 -2.64 -47.99
CA THR A 678 -11.40 -3.28 -46.71
C THR A 678 -11.52 -2.27 -45.57
N SER A 679 -11.62 -2.77 -44.34
CA SER A 679 -11.62 -1.92 -43.14
C SER A 679 -10.40 -0.98 -43.08
N HIS A 680 -9.24 -1.42 -43.55
CA HIS A 680 -8.02 -0.59 -43.57
C HIS A 680 -8.12 0.61 -44.51
N TYR A 681 -8.62 0.41 -45.74
CA TYR A 681 -8.75 1.50 -46.72
C TYR A 681 -9.89 2.45 -46.35
N ARG A 682 -11.03 1.93 -45.86
CA ARG A 682 -12.14 2.78 -45.36
C ARG A 682 -11.67 3.66 -44.20
N LEU A 683 -10.94 3.08 -43.25
CA LEU A 683 -10.32 3.82 -42.15
C LEU A 683 -9.32 4.87 -42.66
N ALA A 684 -8.44 4.52 -43.60
CA ALA A 684 -7.47 5.46 -44.17
C ALA A 684 -8.15 6.69 -44.81
N ASN A 685 -9.29 6.50 -45.48
CA ASN A 685 -10.06 7.61 -46.07
C ASN A 685 -10.62 8.56 -45.01
N ILE A 686 -11.21 8.02 -43.93
CA ILE A 686 -11.70 8.83 -42.80
C ILE A 686 -10.54 9.58 -42.12
N LEU A 687 -9.42 8.91 -41.88
CA LEU A 687 -8.22 9.52 -41.30
C LEU A 687 -7.67 10.64 -42.19
N LYS A 688 -7.64 10.45 -43.52
CA LYS A 688 -7.19 11.46 -44.47
C LYS A 688 -8.06 12.71 -44.44
N GLU A 689 -9.38 12.54 -44.31
CA GLU A 689 -10.33 13.64 -44.17
C GLU A 689 -10.11 14.40 -42.85
N ASN A 690 -10.06 13.68 -41.72
CA ASN A 690 -9.95 14.29 -40.39
C ASN A 690 -8.59 14.98 -40.17
N LEU A 691 -7.49 14.33 -40.56
CA LEU A 691 -6.13 14.88 -40.38
C LEU A 691 -5.88 16.13 -41.23
N LYS A 692 -6.55 16.25 -42.39
CA LYS A 692 -6.47 17.44 -43.24
C LYS A 692 -6.94 18.70 -42.51
N GLU A 693 -7.90 18.58 -41.58
CA GLU A 693 -8.35 19.71 -40.75
C GLU A 693 -7.29 20.25 -39.77
N LEU A 694 -6.27 19.46 -39.46
CA LEU A 694 -5.10 19.85 -38.68
C LEU A 694 -3.90 20.28 -39.55
N GLY A 695 -4.08 20.35 -40.87
CA GLY A 695 -2.99 20.62 -41.81
C GLY A 695 -2.03 19.44 -42.00
N ILE A 696 -2.43 18.23 -41.59
CA ILE A 696 -1.64 17.02 -41.71
C ILE A 696 -2.09 16.25 -42.96
N THR A 697 -1.13 15.93 -43.84
CA THR A 697 -1.38 15.09 -45.02
C THR A 697 -1.15 13.63 -44.66
N LEU A 698 -2.13 12.75 -44.92
CA LEU A 698 -2.00 11.31 -44.74
C LEU A 698 -1.49 10.64 -46.03
N GLU A 699 -0.40 9.89 -45.92
CA GLU A 699 0.15 9.02 -46.96
C GLU A 699 -0.19 7.56 -46.65
N ILE A 700 -0.67 6.80 -47.64
CA ILE A 700 -1.04 5.39 -47.45
C ILE A 700 0.13 4.52 -47.91
N VAL A 701 0.58 3.62 -47.03
CA VAL A 701 1.63 2.64 -47.31
C VAL A 701 1.01 1.25 -47.31
N GLU A 702 1.05 0.56 -48.46
CA GLU A 702 0.53 -0.80 -48.57
C GLU A 702 1.55 -1.82 -48.05
N ILE A 703 1.12 -2.68 -47.13
CA ILE A 703 1.93 -3.73 -46.52
C ILE A 703 1.32 -5.09 -46.87
N GLU A 704 2.17 -6.07 -47.17
CA GLU A 704 1.72 -7.43 -47.48
C GLU A 704 0.99 -8.07 -46.26
N PRO A 705 -0.21 -8.65 -46.42
CA PRO A 705 -1.07 -9.05 -45.29
C PRO A 705 -0.41 -9.96 -44.25
N ARG A 706 0.38 -10.94 -44.71
CA ARG A 706 1.09 -11.90 -43.83
C ARG A 706 2.20 -11.25 -42.99
N LYS A 707 2.61 -10.04 -43.35
CA LYS A 707 3.67 -9.28 -42.70
C LYS A 707 3.14 -8.05 -41.96
N TYR A 708 1.82 -7.84 -41.93
CA TYR A 708 1.25 -6.60 -41.40
C TYR A 708 1.55 -6.35 -39.92
N TYR A 709 1.67 -7.41 -39.11
CA TYR A 709 2.03 -7.31 -37.69
C TYR A 709 3.52 -7.58 -37.41
N ASP A 710 4.36 -7.66 -38.46
CA ASP A 710 5.80 -7.76 -38.31
C ASP A 710 6.41 -6.36 -38.19
N PHE A 711 7.16 -6.11 -37.10
CA PHE A 711 7.75 -4.81 -36.83
C PHE A 711 8.62 -4.28 -37.99
N HIS A 712 9.44 -5.12 -38.63
CA HIS A 712 10.32 -4.70 -39.72
C HIS A 712 9.53 -4.27 -40.96
N SER A 713 8.33 -4.81 -41.14
CA SER A 713 7.47 -4.49 -42.28
C SER A 713 6.68 -3.19 -42.09
N ILE A 714 6.53 -2.74 -40.83
CA ILE A 714 5.82 -1.51 -40.48
C ILE A 714 6.73 -0.39 -39.97
N GLN A 715 8.02 -0.65 -39.80
CA GLN A 715 8.99 0.31 -39.23
C GLN A 715 9.00 1.66 -39.98
N ASP A 716 8.70 1.63 -41.29
CA ASP A 716 8.62 2.78 -42.18
C ASP A 716 7.20 3.37 -42.29
N THR A 717 6.32 3.08 -41.34
CA THR A 717 5.01 3.74 -41.18
C THR A 717 4.96 4.51 -39.85
N ASP A 718 4.27 5.65 -39.83
CA ASP A 718 4.09 6.47 -38.63
C ASP A 718 2.91 5.95 -37.77
N MET A 719 1.89 5.38 -38.42
CA MET A 719 0.70 4.82 -37.78
C MET A 719 0.25 3.52 -38.47
N ILE A 720 -0.26 2.57 -37.69
CA ILE A 720 -0.98 1.39 -38.20
C ILE A 720 -2.23 1.10 -37.36
N LEU A 721 -3.18 0.35 -37.92
CA LEU A 721 -4.31 -0.19 -37.16
C LEU A 721 -3.84 -1.43 -36.40
N TYR A 722 -4.01 -1.46 -35.09
CA TYR A 722 -3.65 -2.59 -34.26
C TYR A 722 -4.82 -3.01 -33.35
N GLY A 723 -4.94 -4.31 -33.13
CA GLY A 723 -5.93 -4.90 -32.25
C GLY A 723 -5.23 -5.87 -31.32
N TRP A 724 -5.48 -5.74 -30.03
CA TRP A 724 -4.90 -6.59 -29.00
C TRP A 724 -6.00 -7.26 -28.21
N LEU A 725 -5.90 -8.58 -28.03
CA LEU A 725 -6.76 -9.38 -27.17
C LEU A 725 -5.89 -9.88 -26.00
N GLY A 726 -6.43 -9.86 -24.79
CA GLY A 726 -5.77 -10.42 -23.62
C GLY A 726 -5.82 -11.94 -23.64
N ASP A 727 -4.73 -12.56 -23.24
CA ASP A 727 -4.60 -14.02 -23.15
C ASP A 727 -5.07 -14.54 -21.80
N SER A 728 -4.94 -13.71 -20.76
CA SER A 728 -5.45 -13.96 -19.42
C SER A 728 -6.46 -12.90 -19.00
N GLY A 729 -7.20 -13.19 -17.94
CA GLY A 729 -8.15 -12.26 -17.34
C GLY A 729 -7.53 -11.04 -16.65
N THR A 730 -6.23 -10.77 -16.77
CA THR A 730 -5.54 -9.78 -15.91
C THR A 730 -5.00 -8.59 -16.67
N ALA A 731 -5.00 -7.42 -16.01
CA ALA A 731 -4.57 -6.18 -16.62
C ALA A 731 -3.08 -6.19 -17.00
N ASP A 732 -2.27 -6.88 -16.21
CA ASP A 732 -0.83 -6.96 -16.42
C ASP A 732 -0.50 -7.75 -17.68
N ASN A 733 -1.09 -8.93 -17.85
CA ASN A 733 -0.94 -9.72 -19.06
C ASN A 733 -1.45 -8.97 -20.30
N PHE A 734 -2.52 -8.18 -20.14
CA PHE A 734 -3.05 -7.39 -21.24
C PHE A 734 -2.10 -6.27 -21.67
N ILE A 735 -1.54 -5.51 -20.73
CA ILE A 735 -0.82 -4.27 -21.07
C ILE A 735 0.68 -4.46 -21.27
N GLU A 736 1.32 -5.37 -20.53
CA GLU A 736 2.77 -5.57 -20.57
C GLU A 736 3.32 -5.78 -21.98
N PRO A 737 2.70 -6.64 -22.83
CA PRO A 737 3.22 -6.88 -24.18
C PRO A 737 3.18 -5.64 -25.06
N LEU A 738 2.35 -4.65 -24.72
CA LEU A 738 2.20 -3.41 -25.47
C LEU A 738 3.14 -2.29 -25.00
N ILE A 739 3.69 -2.37 -23.78
CA ILE A 739 4.50 -1.31 -23.16
C ILE A 739 5.95 -1.74 -22.86
N ASP A 740 6.24 -3.03 -22.77
CA ASP A 740 7.61 -3.54 -22.66
C ASP A 740 8.31 -3.41 -24.01
N VAL A 741 9.38 -2.63 -24.07
CA VAL A 741 10.15 -2.35 -25.29
C VAL A 741 10.81 -3.61 -25.88
N ASN A 742 11.10 -4.59 -25.03
CA ASN A 742 11.73 -5.86 -25.42
C ASN A 742 10.72 -6.87 -25.96
N ASN A 743 9.42 -6.65 -25.73
CA ASN A 743 8.39 -7.55 -26.21
C ASN A 743 8.18 -7.37 -27.73
N THR A 744 8.06 -8.49 -28.45
CA THR A 744 7.84 -8.49 -29.90
C THR A 744 6.48 -7.92 -30.29
N SER A 745 5.50 -7.98 -29.39
CA SER A 745 4.15 -7.42 -29.58
C SER A 745 4.09 -5.90 -29.38
N ASN A 746 5.14 -5.29 -28.81
CA ASN A 746 5.26 -3.83 -28.73
C ASN A 746 5.73 -3.29 -30.08
N LEU A 747 4.77 -3.17 -30.99
CA LEU A 747 4.96 -2.64 -32.34
C LEU A 747 5.07 -1.11 -32.36
N SER A 748 4.61 -0.41 -31.31
CA SER A 748 4.73 1.06 -31.22
C SER A 748 6.14 1.50 -30.84
N LYS A 749 6.91 0.65 -30.16
CA LYS A 749 8.19 1.00 -29.51
C LYS A 749 8.06 2.18 -28.55
N TYR A 750 6.84 2.43 -28.07
CA TYR A 750 6.61 3.35 -26.97
C TYR A 750 7.31 2.81 -25.72
N ASN A 751 8.02 3.69 -25.02
CA ASN A 751 8.80 3.34 -23.84
C ASN A 751 8.59 4.40 -22.75
N ASN A 752 7.95 3.98 -21.67
CA ASN A 752 7.84 4.76 -20.45
C ASN A 752 8.17 3.85 -19.26
N PRO A 753 9.40 3.96 -18.69
CA PRO A 753 9.85 3.10 -17.60
C PRO A 753 8.94 3.13 -16.37
N ARG A 754 8.23 4.24 -16.13
CA ARG A 754 7.29 4.38 -15.01
C ARG A 754 6.11 3.42 -15.13
N LEU A 755 5.66 3.12 -16.35
CA LEU A 755 4.57 2.15 -16.56
C LEU A 755 4.99 0.75 -16.15
N LEU A 756 6.23 0.34 -16.48
CA LEU A 756 6.75 -0.97 -16.11
C LEU A 756 6.98 -1.08 -14.59
N GLU A 757 7.42 0.00 -13.94
CA GLU A 757 7.54 0.07 -12.48
C GLU A 757 6.17 -0.13 -11.79
N LEU A 758 5.15 0.61 -12.24
CA LEU A 758 3.77 0.46 -11.72
C LEU A 758 3.23 -0.94 -11.98
N LEU A 759 3.47 -1.49 -13.16
CA LEU A 759 3.05 -2.83 -13.53
C LEU A 759 3.68 -3.91 -12.63
N ASN A 760 4.98 -3.80 -12.34
CA ASN A 760 5.68 -4.71 -11.44
C ASN A 760 5.15 -4.59 -10.00
N ALA A 761 4.84 -3.38 -9.54
CA ALA A 761 4.17 -3.17 -8.26
C ALA A 761 2.77 -3.81 -8.23
N ALA A 762 2.00 -3.70 -9.32
CA ALA A 762 0.69 -4.34 -9.45
C ALA A 762 0.80 -5.88 -9.35
N LYS A 763 1.78 -6.49 -10.03
CA LYS A 763 2.02 -7.95 -9.98
C LYS A 763 2.26 -8.47 -8.55
N ALA A 764 3.00 -7.70 -7.74
CA ALA A 764 3.30 -8.05 -6.35
C ALA A 764 2.16 -7.75 -5.36
N THR A 765 1.12 -7.01 -5.78
CA THR A 765 0.03 -6.56 -4.91
C THR A 765 -1.03 -7.65 -4.76
N ARG A 766 -1.37 -8.02 -3.51
CA ARG A 766 -2.48 -8.96 -3.20
C ARG A 766 -3.82 -8.25 -3.03
N ASN A 767 -3.78 -7.07 -2.42
CA ASN A 767 -4.97 -6.30 -2.09
C ASN A 767 -5.65 -5.80 -3.38
N PRO A 768 -6.90 -6.20 -3.67
CA PRO A 768 -7.58 -5.83 -4.91
C PRO A 768 -7.86 -4.32 -5.03
N TYR A 769 -7.94 -3.58 -3.92
CA TYR A 769 -8.11 -2.13 -3.95
C TYR A 769 -6.83 -1.42 -4.39
N THR A 770 -5.71 -1.73 -3.73
CA THR A 770 -4.40 -1.18 -4.09
C THR A 770 -4.02 -1.57 -5.52
N TYR A 771 -4.33 -2.81 -5.94
CA TYR A 771 -4.15 -3.26 -7.31
C TYR A 771 -4.90 -2.36 -8.31
N ASN A 772 -6.20 -2.11 -8.07
CA ASN A 772 -7.00 -1.25 -8.94
C ASN A 772 -6.53 0.22 -8.95
N GLU A 773 -6.06 0.77 -7.82
CA GLU A 773 -5.49 2.12 -7.78
C GLU A 773 -4.22 2.24 -8.63
N ILE A 774 -3.33 1.25 -8.57
CA ILE A 774 -2.14 1.19 -9.44
C ILE A 774 -2.57 1.13 -10.91
N LEU A 775 -3.58 0.33 -11.25
CA LEU A 775 -4.10 0.24 -12.62
C LEU A 775 -4.76 1.54 -13.09
N TYR A 776 -5.49 2.26 -12.24
CA TYR A 776 -6.04 3.57 -12.59
C TYR A 776 -4.91 4.57 -12.91
N ASN A 777 -3.83 4.57 -12.14
CA ASN A 777 -2.67 5.42 -12.42
C ASN A 777 -2.00 5.03 -13.74
N LEU A 778 -1.86 3.73 -14.00
CA LEU A 778 -1.31 3.21 -15.26
C LEU A 778 -2.17 3.65 -16.46
N ASP A 779 -3.48 3.45 -16.41
CA ASP A 779 -4.42 3.86 -17.46
C ASP A 779 -4.41 5.37 -17.68
N ASN A 780 -4.34 6.17 -16.60
CA ASN A 780 -4.27 7.62 -16.68
C ASN A 780 -2.98 8.09 -17.37
N ILE A 781 -1.82 7.51 -17.04
CA ILE A 781 -0.54 7.85 -17.70
C ILE A 781 -0.62 7.51 -19.20
N ILE A 782 -1.13 6.33 -19.57
CA ILE A 782 -1.27 5.96 -20.98
C ILE A 782 -2.24 6.90 -21.71
N CYS A 783 -3.36 7.23 -21.09
CA CYS A 783 -4.32 8.18 -21.66
C CYS A 783 -3.69 9.57 -21.84
N GLU A 784 -2.93 10.06 -20.86
CA GLU A 784 -2.27 11.37 -20.91
C GLU A 784 -1.08 11.39 -21.88
N ASP A 785 -0.28 10.34 -21.99
CA ASP A 785 0.82 10.26 -22.95
C ASP A 785 0.31 10.06 -24.38
N ALA A 786 -0.92 9.54 -24.53
CA ALA A 786 -1.59 9.25 -25.79
C ALA A 786 -0.70 8.50 -26.82
N PRO A 787 -0.05 7.37 -26.46
CA PRO A 787 0.75 6.60 -27.39
C PRO A 787 -0.08 5.88 -28.45
N TYR A 788 -1.42 5.89 -28.29
CA TYR A 788 -2.38 5.31 -29.20
C TYR A 788 -3.54 6.28 -29.47
N VAL A 789 -4.21 6.10 -30.60
CA VAL A 789 -5.58 6.59 -30.81
C VAL A 789 -6.55 5.48 -30.43
N PHE A 790 -7.20 5.62 -29.27
CA PHE A 790 -8.14 4.62 -28.76
C PHE A 790 -9.41 4.58 -29.62
N LEU A 791 -9.70 3.49 -30.33
CA LEU A 791 -10.85 3.42 -31.26
C LEU A 791 -12.05 2.71 -30.64
N SER A 792 -11.89 1.44 -30.22
CA SER A 792 -12.96 0.61 -29.65
C SER A 792 -12.44 -0.47 -28.72
N HIS A 793 -13.34 -1.00 -27.88
CA HIS A 793 -13.13 -2.27 -27.21
C HIS A 793 -13.75 -3.40 -28.04
N ILE A 794 -12.94 -4.39 -28.39
CA ILE A 794 -13.33 -5.49 -29.27
C ILE A 794 -14.48 -6.25 -28.60
N SER A 795 -15.50 -6.60 -29.39
CA SER A 795 -16.66 -7.34 -28.89
C SER A 795 -16.94 -8.54 -29.79
N SER A 796 -17.30 -9.66 -29.17
CA SER A 796 -17.83 -10.81 -29.88
C SER A 796 -19.31 -10.57 -30.14
N VAL A 797 -19.70 -10.55 -31.41
CA VAL A 797 -21.09 -10.33 -31.83
C VAL A 797 -21.57 -11.58 -32.55
N TYR A 798 -22.68 -12.15 -32.09
CA TYR A 798 -23.14 -13.45 -32.55
C TYR A 798 -24.66 -13.57 -32.53
N ALA A 799 -25.16 -14.55 -33.28
CA ALA A 799 -26.55 -14.99 -33.23
C ALA A 799 -26.59 -16.51 -32.98
N VAL A 800 -27.65 -16.95 -32.30
CA VAL A 800 -27.90 -18.36 -32.00
C VAL A 800 -29.27 -18.78 -32.54
N ALA A 801 -29.43 -20.07 -32.83
CA ALA A 801 -30.73 -20.65 -33.16
C ALA A 801 -31.76 -20.31 -32.09
N LYS A 802 -33.03 -20.12 -32.49
CA LYS A 802 -34.06 -19.48 -31.63
C LYS A 802 -34.41 -20.30 -30.39
N ASP A 803 -34.30 -21.62 -30.51
CA ASP A 803 -34.52 -22.61 -29.47
C ASP A 803 -33.27 -22.92 -28.64
N VAL A 804 -32.07 -22.48 -29.07
CA VAL A 804 -30.85 -22.59 -28.25
C VAL A 804 -30.90 -21.61 -27.09
N LYS A 805 -30.62 -22.12 -25.90
CA LYS A 805 -30.51 -21.37 -24.64
C LYS A 805 -29.19 -21.72 -23.93
N GLY A 806 -28.83 -20.88 -22.96
CA GLY A 806 -27.69 -21.14 -22.07
C GLY A 806 -26.29 -20.95 -22.67
N LEU A 807 -26.18 -20.65 -23.96
CA LEU A 807 -24.90 -20.33 -24.58
C LEU A 807 -24.30 -19.07 -23.96
N VAL A 808 -23.04 -19.15 -23.54
CA VAL A 808 -22.25 -18.02 -23.06
C VAL A 808 -20.99 -17.91 -23.93
N VAL A 809 -20.79 -16.73 -24.51
CA VAL A 809 -19.52 -16.34 -25.10
C VAL A 809 -18.72 -15.62 -24.02
N HIS A 810 -17.53 -16.12 -23.73
CA HIS A 810 -16.65 -15.65 -22.68
C HIS A 810 -15.90 -14.38 -23.13
N PRO A 811 -15.56 -13.44 -22.22
CA PRO A 811 -14.77 -12.24 -22.55
C PRO A 811 -13.40 -12.51 -23.20
N LEU A 812 -12.83 -13.71 -23.02
CA LEU A 812 -11.64 -14.19 -23.75
C LEU A 812 -11.94 -14.67 -25.18
N ASN A 813 -13.09 -14.29 -25.73
CA ASN A 813 -13.56 -14.66 -27.07
C ASN A 813 -13.61 -16.20 -27.31
N SER A 814 -14.09 -16.94 -26.31
CA SER A 814 -14.29 -18.40 -26.39
C SER A 814 -15.72 -18.78 -26.07
N ILE A 815 -16.21 -19.89 -26.64
CA ILE A 815 -17.58 -20.35 -26.44
C ILE A 815 -17.62 -21.41 -25.31
N LYS A 816 -18.53 -21.24 -24.35
CA LYS A 816 -18.79 -22.21 -23.28
C LYS A 816 -20.00 -23.07 -23.63
N TYR A 817 -19.78 -24.36 -23.85
CA TYR A 817 -20.80 -25.30 -24.36
C TYR A 817 -21.54 -26.08 -23.27
N GLU A 818 -21.01 -26.12 -22.05
CA GLU A 818 -21.48 -27.01 -20.97
C GLU A 818 -22.96 -26.76 -20.60
N ASN A 819 -23.34 -25.48 -20.58
CA ASN A 819 -24.67 -25.04 -20.20
C ASN A 819 -25.59 -24.81 -21.40
N VAL A 820 -25.26 -25.30 -22.60
CA VAL A 820 -26.13 -25.14 -23.77
C VAL A 820 -27.26 -26.16 -23.71
N TRP A 821 -28.52 -25.74 -23.88
CA TRP A 821 -29.67 -26.62 -24.04
C TRP A 821 -30.63 -26.12 -25.12
N ARG A 822 -31.57 -26.99 -25.50
CA ARG A 822 -32.65 -26.75 -26.47
C ARG A 822 -33.92 -27.41 -26.00
#